data_AF-A0A5N8UM90-F1
#
_entry.id   AF-A0A5N8UM90-F1
#
_cell.length_a   1.000
_cell.length_b   1.000
_cell.length_c   1.000
_cell.angle_alpha   90.00
_cell.angle_beta   90.00
_cell.angle_gamma   90.00
#
_symmetry.space_group_name_H-M   'P 1'
#
loop_
_entity.id
_entity.type
_entity.pdbx_description
1 polymer ?
#
loop_
_entity_poly.entity_id
_entity_poly.type
_entity_poly.pdbx_seq_one_letter_code
_entity_poly.pdbx_strand_id
1 'polypeptide(L)'
;MNPLDCFHCGEPVLTDTQFTTCINDKEQPMCCPGCQAVSKAIIDAGLTNYYKFRTEPGSKQNAIVPEELSSFCAFDLAEVQEDFVHKESDTSTVSLSIDGITCAACAWLIEHKLKHVEGIIKIQVNSTTERALVTWLPEKIKLSAILNQISAIGYQAAPYQVDEQELLSKKNSRQYLLRLGLAGFATMQVMMFALALYAGYFTDLDVEFRDYFRWVSLIFAAPVVFYSAQPFYFSAIRSIFSGRLNMDVSVSIAILGAYIASCIATINANGEVYFESVSMFTFFLLLGRYFEQNARQKASVSSSNLHKLVPLTAHLITEGGAKDIPAKGLKVGDIILVKPGEVVAADGLIVDGCSSLNEAMLTGEQMPVCKSLSCEVYAGTINVEQPIRVEVTAVGQEQLVAEIIRLQEAASNNKPKVARYVDSISNYFTWTILVVAALTYVVWKIYWPEDAFWVTLSVLVATCPCALALATPTAVTCATGIFTRIGVIARTPGVFEKLTQIQHVVFDKTGTLTCGNLKIESTKLLTATDEKQVLAIAACLEANSQHPIAKAFESYRDPNLRVMQSKNHIGQGLSGEINGLKYRIGSAAFVGTTDITDSTKQAIYLVDESQILAKFLLVDAIRGDAAETVKQLKENGCRVSIASGDSSNHVEEVANKIGIDDVNKGLSPEGKLQLVRQYQTRSNVAMFGDGINDAPVLAGANLSIAMGSGAAVTKSSADLILLGDKLSRYTDAVKVAKLADRIIKQNLFWALGYNLFIIPLAVTGHVLPYVAALGMSASSLIVVGNSLRLLKVRL
;
A
#
# COMPACT_ATOMS: atom_id res chain seq x y z
N MET A 1 19.05 -37.50 53.40
CA MET A 1 18.47 -36.15 53.32
C MET A 1 17.60 -36.14 52.07
N ASN A 2 16.30 -35.85 52.18
CA ASN A 2 15.47 -35.70 50.98
C ASN A 2 16.01 -34.52 50.17
N PRO A 3 16.20 -34.65 48.85
CA PRO A 3 16.56 -33.52 48.01
C PRO A 3 15.48 -32.45 48.14
N LEU A 4 15.87 -31.19 48.34
CA LEU A 4 14.96 -30.07 48.25
C LEU A 4 14.52 -29.94 46.79
N ASP A 5 13.22 -29.96 46.52
CA ASP A 5 12.70 -29.76 45.17
C ASP A 5 12.58 -28.27 44.86
N CYS A 6 12.82 -27.91 43.61
CA CYS A 6 12.67 -26.55 43.13
C CYS A 6 11.22 -26.13 43.26
N PHE A 7 10.98 -24.98 43.89
CA PHE A 7 9.62 -24.49 44.07
C PHE A 7 8.96 -24.14 42.73
N HIS A 8 9.71 -23.72 41.71
CA HIS A 8 9.12 -23.37 40.42
C HIS A 8 8.78 -24.60 39.56
N CYS A 9 9.73 -25.54 39.38
CA CYS A 9 9.60 -26.66 38.44
C CYS A 9 9.53 -28.07 39.03
N GLY A 10 9.72 -28.22 40.35
CA GLY A 10 9.67 -29.51 41.03
C GLY A 10 10.88 -30.43 40.80
N GLU A 11 11.90 -30.00 40.06
CA GLU A 11 13.16 -30.76 39.92
C GLU A 11 14.04 -30.64 41.17
N PRO A 12 14.88 -31.66 41.49
CA PRO A 12 15.77 -31.61 42.65
C PRO A 12 16.78 -30.44 42.53
N VAL A 13 16.94 -29.69 43.62
CA VAL A 13 17.93 -28.61 43.74
C VAL A 13 19.29 -29.23 44.03
N LEU A 14 20.12 -29.35 43.00
CA LEU A 14 21.48 -29.91 43.08
C LEU A 14 22.54 -28.88 43.51
N THR A 15 22.15 -27.63 43.71
CA THR A 15 23.04 -26.47 43.91
C THR A 15 23.02 -25.90 45.32
N ASP A 16 22.65 -26.70 46.33
CA ASP A 16 22.62 -26.31 47.76
C ASP A 16 21.97 -24.92 48.00
N THR A 17 20.82 -24.67 47.36
CA THR A 17 20.02 -23.43 47.50
C THR A 17 20.66 -22.11 47.03
N GLN A 18 21.68 -22.15 46.16
CA GLN A 18 22.29 -20.93 45.58
C GLN A 18 21.31 -19.97 44.89
N PHE A 19 20.18 -20.46 44.39
CA PHE A 19 19.18 -19.66 43.69
C PHE A 19 17.88 -19.66 44.49
N THR A 20 17.44 -18.48 44.94
CA THR A 20 16.19 -18.32 45.70
C THR A 20 15.35 -17.17 45.14
N THR A 21 14.04 -17.22 45.36
CA THR A 21 13.11 -16.12 45.04
C THR A 21 12.08 -16.01 46.14
N CYS A 22 11.78 -14.77 46.57
CA CYS A 22 10.78 -14.51 47.59
C CYS A 22 9.37 -14.61 46.97
N ILE A 23 8.59 -15.58 47.43
CA ILE A 23 7.21 -15.83 46.97
C ILE A 23 6.31 -15.91 48.20
N ASN A 24 5.30 -15.03 48.29
CA ASN A 24 4.41 -14.92 49.45
C ASN A 24 5.17 -14.76 50.79
N ASP A 25 6.13 -13.83 50.83
CA ASP A 25 6.98 -13.52 51.99
C ASP A 25 7.82 -14.68 52.53
N LYS A 26 8.06 -15.71 51.71
CA LYS A 26 8.96 -16.83 52.02
C LYS A 26 10.00 -17.01 50.92
N GLU A 27 11.26 -17.20 51.30
CA GLU A 27 12.31 -17.57 50.35
C GLU A 27 12.11 -19.01 49.88
N GLN A 28 11.98 -19.18 48.57
CA GLN A 28 11.76 -20.46 47.93
C GLN A 28 12.97 -20.85 47.07
N PRO A 29 13.46 -22.10 47.14
CA PRO A 29 14.64 -22.54 46.41
C PRO A 29 14.36 -22.86 44.93
N MET A 30 15.35 -22.60 44.07
CA MET A 30 15.30 -22.78 42.61
C MET A 30 16.42 -23.71 42.14
N CYS A 31 16.16 -24.61 41.19
CA CYS A 31 17.17 -25.56 40.70
C CYS A 31 18.24 -24.90 39.79
N CYS A 32 17.95 -23.74 39.19
CA CYS A 32 18.86 -23.05 38.28
C CYS A 32 18.56 -21.54 38.18
N PRO A 33 19.48 -20.73 37.59
CA PRO A 33 19.27 -19.29 37.35
C PRO A 33 18.04 -19.00 36.50
N GLY A 34 17.68 -19.89 35.57
CA GLY A 34 16.50 -19.74 34.72
C GLY A 34 15.19 -19.80 35.53
N CYS A 35 15.06 -20.75 36.46
CA CYS A 35 13.90 -20.83 37.35
C CYS A 35 13.80 -19.62 38.28
N GLN A 36 14.94 -19.08 38.72
CA GLN A 36 15.00 -17.85 39.51
C GLN A 36 14.56 -16.63 38.69
N ALA A 37 15.04 -16.49 37.45
CA ALA A 37 14.68 -15.38 36.58
C ALA A 37 13.19 -15.38 36.24
N VAL A 38 12.63 -16.55 35.89
CA VAL A 38 11.20 -16.69 35.55
C VAL A 38 10.33 -16.42 36.78
N SER A 39 10.64 -17.03 37.93
CA SER A 39 9.87 -16.80 39.14
C SER A 39 9.93 -15.34 39.61
N LYS A 40 11.09 -14.69 39.50
CA LYS A 40 11.24 -13.27 39.81
C LYS A 40 10.43 -12.39 38.86
N ALA A 41 10.46 -12.67 37.55
CA ALA A 41 9.65 -11.93 36.57
C ALA A 41 8.15 -12.05 36.84
N ILE A 42 7.66 -13.22 37.26
CA ILE A 42 6.25 -13.43 37.64
C ILE A 42 5.87 -12.58 38.86
N ILE A 43 6.74 -12.50 39.86
CA ILE A 43 6.51 -11.70 41.07
C ILE A 43 6.61 -10.20 40.78
N ASP A 44 7.62 -9.78 40.01
CA ASP A 44 7.82 -8.38 39.61
C ASP A 44 6.66 -7.87 38.73
N ALA A 45 6.00 -8.77 37.99
CA ALA A 45 4.78 -8.48 37.22
C ALA A 45 3.49 -8.40 38.08
N GLY A 46 3.58 -8.56 39.41
CA GLY A 46 2.42 -8.50 40.32
C GLY A 46 1.53 -9.75 40.29
N LEU A 47 1.97 -10.85 39.68
CA LEU A 47 1.20 -12.08 39.49
C LEU A 47 1.40 -13.09 40.63
N THR A 48 1.46 -12.62 41.87
CA THR A 48 1.72 -13.44 43.08
C THR A 48 0.69 -14.58 43.26
N ASN A 49 -0.54 -14.38 42.80
CA ASN A 49 -1.61 -15.38 42.82
C ASN A 49 -1.31 -16.63 41.96
N TYR A 50 -0.40 -16.56 40.98
CA TYR A 50 0.01 -17.70 40.17
C TYR A 50 0.47 -18.88 41.03
N TYR A 51 1.32 -18.63 42.02
CA TYR A 51 1.83 -19.68 42.92
C TYR A 51 0.80 -20.19 43.94
N LYS A 52 -0.29 -19.44 44.14
CA LYS A 52 -1.37 -19.79 45.08
C LYS A 52 -2.40 -20.72 44.45
N PHE A 53 -2.66 -20.56 43.15
CA PHE A 53 -3.71 -21.29 42.43
C PHE A 53 -3.17 -22.32 41.43
N ARG A 54 -1.85 -22.42 41.24
CA ARG A 54 -1.26 -23.46 40.39
C ARG A 54 -1.56 -24.86 40.96
N THR A 55 -1.96 -25.76 40.07
CA THR A 55 -2.23 -27.16 40.40
C THR A 55 -1.04 -28.07 40.10
N GLU A 56 -0.08 -27.64 39.27
CA GLU A 56 1.13 -28.41 38.91
C GLU A 56 2.42 -27.54 38.90
N PRO A 57 3.61 -28.12 39.11
CA PRO A 57 4.90 -27.43 38.95
C PRO A 57 5.18 -27.08 37.48
N GLY A 58 5.85 -25.96 37.21
CA GLY A 58 6.14 -25.52 35.83
C GLY A 58 7.23 -26.39 35.17
N SER A 59 7.03 -26.92 33.97
CA SER A 59 8.10 -27.70 33.32
C SER A 59 9.12 -26.76 32.65
N LYS A 60 10.39 -27.19 32.54
CA LYS A 60 11.48 -26.46 31.84
C LYS A 60 11.17 -26.09 30.38
N GLN A 61 10.18 -26.76 29.78
CA GLN A 61 9.75 -26.54 28.39
C GLN A 61 8.38 -25.87 28.29
N ASN A 62 7.56 -25.91 29.36
CA ASN A 62 6.21 -25.36 29.43
C ASN A 62 6.05 -24.54 30.73
N ALA A 63 6.80 -23.44 30.86
CA ALA A 63 6.36 -22.36 31.73
C ALA A 63 5.17 -21.67 31.04
N ILE A 64 4.00 -22.28 31.17
CA ILE A 64 2.74 -21.83 30.58
C ILE A 64 2.35 -20.54 31.29
N VAL A 65 2.67 -19.41 30.65
CA VAL A 65 1.87 -18.19 30.78
C VAL A 65 0.42 -18.61 30.47
N PRO A 66 -0.58 -18.30 31.33
CA PRO A 66 -1.95 -18.68 31.06
C PRO A 66 -2.34 -18.27 29.63
N GLU A 67 -2.83 -19.24 28.84
CA GLU A 67 -3.16 -19.10 27.42
C GLU A 67 -4.16 -17.96 27.16
N GLU A 68 -4.93 -17.61 28.19
CA GLU A 68 -5.92 -16.54 28.24
C GLU A 68 -5.32 -15.14 28.43
N LEU A 69 -3.99 -15.00 28.66
CA LEU A 69 -3.37 -13.74 29.11
C LEU A 69 -2.17 -13.18 28.31
N SER A 70 -1.65 -13.77 27.23
CA SER A 70 -0.81 -12.98 26.27
C SER A 70 -0.28 -13.72 25.02
N SER A 71 -1.12 -13.90 24.00
CA SER A 71 -0.60 -13.83 22.61
C SER A 71 -0.43 -12.37 22.18
N PHE A 72 -1.35 -11.49 22.60
CA PHE A 72 -1.40 -10.13 22.08
C PHE A 72 -0.88 -9.03 23.01
N CYS A 73 -0.78 -9.26 24.33
CA CYS A 73 -0.32 -8.22 25.27
C CYS A 73 1.13 -7.79 25.02
N ALA A 74 1.95 -8.67 24.43
CA ALA A 74 3.30 -8.34 24.00
C ALA A 74 3.32 -7.22 22.93
N PHE A 75 2.27 -7.12 22.10
CA PHE A 75 2.12 -6.05 21.12
C PHE A 75 1.73 -4.70 21.75
N ASP A 76 1.46 -4.64 23.05
CA ASP A 76 1.25 -3.38 23.77
C ASP A 76 2.56 -2.78 24.31
N LEU A 77 3.67 -3.52 24.25
CA LEU A 77 4.99 -3.02 24.63
C LEU A 77 5.49 -2.00 23.62
N ALA A 78 6.00 -0.86 24.11
CA ALA A 78 6.47 0.23 23.25
C ALA A 78 7.60 -0.21 22.31
N GLU A 79 8.56 -0.97 22.84
CA GLU A 79 9.70 -1.53 22.09
C GLU A 79 9.27 -2.42 20.91
N VAL A 80 8.15 -3.14 21.08
CA VAL A 80 7.61 -4.01 20.03
C VAL A 80 6.86 -3.17 18.99
N GLN A 81 6.13 -2.14 19.43
CA GLN A 81 5.37 -1.27 18.53
C GLN A 81 6.24 -0.39 17.64
N GLU A 82 7.45 -0.02 18.05
CA GLU A 82 8.38 0.80 17.25
C GLU A 82 8.66 0.21 15.86
N ASP A 83 8.62 -1.12 15.75
CA ASP A 83 8.90 -1.82 14.49
C ASP A 83 7.78 -1.68 13.44
N PHE A 84 6.52 -1.48 13.85
CA PHE A 84 5.36 -1.60 12.94
C PHE A 84 4.20 -0.62 13.19
N VAL A 85 4.24 0.17 14.26
CA VAL A 85 3.24 1.19 14.58
C VAL A 85 3.81 2.57 14.27
N HIS A 86 3.12 3.31 13.40
CA HIS A 86 3.41 4.71 13.14
C HIS A 86 2.54 5.59 14.04
N LYS A 87 3.15 6.50 14.79
CA LYS A 87 2.46 7.47 15.65
C LYS A 87 2.35 8.82 14.94
N GLU A 88 1.15 9.39 14.91
CA GLU A 88 0.88 10.70 14.32
C GLU A 88 0.02 11.52 15.28
N SER A 89 0.67 12.48 15.97
CA SER A 89 0.10 13.29 17.06
C SER A 89 -0.59 12.44 18.12
N ASP A 90 -1.92 12.36 18.11
CA ASP A 90 -2.74 11.64 19.09
C ASP A 90 -3.17 10.24 18.60
N THR A 91 -2.75 9.84 17.40
CA THR A 91 -3.23 8.61 16.73
C THR A 91 -2.09 7.65 16.43
N SER A 92 -2.37 6.36 16.53
CA SER A 92 -1.47 5.29 16.07
C SER A 92 -2.07 4.61 14.86
N THR A 93 -1.22 4.24 13.91
CA THR A 93 -1.60 3.50 12.70
C THR A 93 -0.74 2.25 12.54
N VAL A 94 -1.36 1.12 12.21
CA VAL A 94 -0.69 -0.17 12.00
C VAL A 94 -1.29 -0.89 10.79
N SER A 95 -0.43 -1.60 10.06
CA SER A 95 -0.82 -2.56 9.03
C SER A 95 -0.82 -3.96 9.62
N LEU A 96 -1.94 -4.67 9.52
CA LEU A 96 -2.12 -6.03 10.04
C LEU A 96 -2.29 -7.01 8.88
N SER A 97 -1.59 -8.14 8.95
CA SER A 97 -1.92 -9.34 8.18
C SER A 97 -3.11 -10.03 8.82
N ILE A 98 -4.12 -10.39 8.03
CA ILE A 98 -5.29 -11.13 8.53
C ILE A 98 -5.42 -12.46 7.78
N ASP A 99 -5.28 -13.56 8.52
CA ASP A 99 -5.47 -14.90 7.96
C ASP A 99 -6.95 -15.28 7.85
N GLY A 100 -7.28 -16.04 6.81
CA GLY A 100 -8.62 -16.58 6.57
C GLY A 100 -9.61 -15.66 5.87
N ILE A 101 -9.19 -14.49 5.37
CA ILE A 101 -10.01 -13.63 4.51
C ILE A 101 -10.10 -14.24 3.11
N THR A 102 -11.31 -14.62 2.70
CA THR A 102 -11.54 -15.28 1.40
C THR A 102 -12.40 -14.47 0.44
N CYS A 103 -13.07 -13.41 0.91
CA CYS A 103 -13.94 -12.59 0.08
C CYS A 103 -14.10 -11.16 0.62
N ALA A 104 -14.71 -10.29 -0.19
CA ALA A 104 -15.04 -8.92 0.19
C ALA A 104 -16.01 -8.83 1.38
N ALA A 105 -16.86 -9.84 1.59
CA ALA A 105 -17.77 -9.89 2.73
C ALA A 105 -17.03 -10.07 4.07
N CYS A 106 -15.96 -10.88 4.10
CA CYS A 106 -15.09 -11.02 5.27
C CYS A 106 -14.45 -9.66 5.63
N ALA A 107 -13.90 -8.96 4.63
CA ALA A 107 -13.31 -7.64 4.81
C ALA A 107 -14.33 -6.63 5.38
N TRP A 108 -15.54 -6.58 4.81
CA TRP A 108 -16.60 -5.70 5.30
C TRP A 108 -17.02 -6.02 6.74
N LEU A 109 -17.08 -7.30 7.13
CA LEU A 109 -17.49 -7.70 8.48
C LEU A 109 -16.51 -7.17 9.53
N ILE A 110 -15.22 -7.34 9.27
CA ILE A 110 -14.14 -6.82 10.12
C ILE A 110 -14.24 -5.29 10.18
N GLU A 111 -14.35 -4.61 9.04
CA GLU A 111 -14.52 -3.14 8.99
C GLU A 111 -15.75 -2.69 9.79
N HIS A 112 -16.89 -3.33 9.62
CA HIS A 112 -18.14 -2.94 10.25
C HIS A 112 -18.10 -3.15 11.77
N LYS A 113 -17.60 -4.29 12.24
CA LYS A 113 -17.48 -4.57 13.68
C LYS A 113 -16.50 -3.63 14.36
N LEU A 114 -15.30 -3.44 13.79
CA LEU A 114 -14.27 -2.60 14.40
C LEU A 114 -14.63 -1.11 14.33
N LYS A 115 -15.37 -0.66 13.30
CA LYS A 115 -15.80 0.75 13.19
C LYS A 115 -16.69 1.21 14.36
N HIS A 116 -17.37 0.29 15.04
CA HIS A 116 -18.21 0.60 16.20
C HIS A 116 -17.46 0.51 17.54
N VAL A 117 -16.19 0.10 17.54
CA VAL A 117 -15.38 0.02 18.76
C VAL A 117 -14.87 1.41 19.11
N GLU A 118 -15.08 1.84 20.35
CA GLU A 118 -14.61 3.14 20.81
C GLU A 118 -13.07 3.22 20.76
N GLY A 119 -12.55 4.33 20.24
CA GLY A 119 -11.12 4.55 20.06
C GLY A 119 -10.59 4.18 18.67
N ILE A 120 -11.33 3.45 17.84
CA ILE A 120 -10.96 3.22 16.43
C ILE A 120 -11.46 4.39 15.58
N ILE A 121 -10.54 5.09 14.91
CA ILE A 121 -10.84 6.23 14.02
C ILE A 121 -11.16 5.71 12.63
N LYS A 122 -10.34 4.77 12.14
CA LYS A 122 -10.42 4.29 10.76
C LYS A 122 -9.97 2.83 10.68
N ILE A 123 -10.71 2.02 9.93
CA ILE A 123 -10.38 0.63 9.60
C ILE A 123 -10.65 0.43 8.11
N GLN A 124 -9.68 -0.12 7.38
CA GLN A 124 -9.82 -0.49 5.97
C GLN A 124 -9.20 -1.86 5.75
N VAL A 125 -9.96 -2.79 5.17
CA VAL A 125 -9.53 -4.17 4.95
C VAL A 125 -9.55 -4.50 3.47
N ASN A 126 -8.42 -4.98 2.98
CA ASN A 126 -8.24 -5.37 1.60
C ASN A 126 -8.17 -6.89 1.49
N SER A 127 -9.24 -7.46 0.94
CA SER A 127 -9.33 -8.91 0.76
C SER A 127 -8.35 -9.47 -0.27
N THR A 128 -7.73 -8.63 -1.10
CA THR A 128 -6.76 -9.05 -2.15
C THR A 128 -5.36 -9.17 -1.60
N THR A 129 -4.98 -8.27 -0.70
CA THR A 129 -3.67 -8.28 -0.05
C THR A 129 -3.69 -8.99 1.30
N GLU A 130 -4.88 -9.36 1.80
CA GLU A 130 -5.08 -9.93 3.15
C GLU A 130 -4.54 -9.01 4.26
N ARG A 131 -4.66 -7.69 4.04
CA ARG A 131 -4.20 -6.66 4.96
C ARG A 131 -5.33 -5.80 5.49
N ALA A 132 -5.15 -5.32 6.71
CA ALA A 132 -5.98 -4.29 7.30
C ALA A 132 -5.12 -3.11 7.77
N LEU A 133 -5.51 -1.91 7.39
CA LEU A 133 -4.95 -0.67 7.94
C LEU A 133 -5.87 -0.18 9.06
N VAL A 134 -5.33 -0.09 10.27
CA VAL A 134 -6.07 0.36 11.46
C VAL A 134 -5.45 1.63 11.99
N THR A 135 -6.27 2.66 12.20
CA THR A 135 -5.90 3.91 12.89
C THR A 135 -6.75 4.05 14.15
N TRP A 136 -6.12 4.18 15.31
CA TRP A 136 -6.79 4.23 16.61
C TRP A 136 -6.15 5.25 17.56
N LEU A 137 -6.88 5.57 18.63
CA LEU A 137 -6.44 6.42 19.74
C LEU A 137 -5.82 5.52 20.82
N PRO A 138 -4.49 5.57 21.05
CA PRO A 138 -3.80 4.70 22.01
C PRO A 138 -4.29 4.88 23.44
N GLU A 139 -4.76 6.08 23.80
CA GLU A 139 -5.30 6.38 25.13
C GLU A 139 -6.64 5.66 25.40
N LYS A 140 -7.41 5.38 24.34
CA LYS A 140 -8.74 4.75 24.47
C LYS A 140 -8.70 3.24 24.31
N ILE A 141 -7.87 2.72 23.40
CA ILE A 141 -7.81 1.29 23.11
C ILE A 141 -6.37 0.84 22.81
N LYS A 142 -6.00 -0.30 23.38
CA LYS A 142 -4.70 -0.94 23.14
C LYS A 142 -4.73 -1.83 21.90
N LEU A 143 -3.57 -2.06 21.29
CA LEU A 143 -3.47 -2.90 20.10
C LEU A 143 -3.91 -4.35 20.39
N SER A 144 -3.56 -4.88 21.56
CA SER A 144 -4.01 -6.20 21.99
C SER A 144 -5.54 -6.36 22.00
N ALA A 145 -6.27 -5.33 22.41
CA ALA A 145 -7.73 -5.32 22.41
C ALA A 145 -8.29 -5.33 20.97
N ILE A 146 -7.65 -4.62 20.04
CA ILE A 146 -8.02 -4.64 18.62
C ILE A 146 -7.82 -6.06 18.03
N LEU A 147 -6.67 -6.69 18.31
CA LEU A 147 -6.38 -8.05 17.85
C LEU A 147 -7.36 -9.08 18.43
N ASN A 148 -7.72 -8.93 19.72
CA ASN A 148 -8.74 -9.73 20.37
C ASN A 148 -10.13 -9.58 19.72
N GLN A 149 -10.53 -8.37 19.33
CA GLN A 149 -11.79 -8.15 18.62
C GLN A 149 -11.81 -8.84 17.26
N ILE A 150 -10.69 -8.84 16.53
CA ILE A 150 -10.57 -9.56 15.24
C ILE A 150 -10.65 -11.07 15.46
N SER A 151 -9.97 -11.59 16.49
CA SER A 151 -10.01 -12.99 16.90
C SER A 151 -11.42 -13.45 17.30
N ALA A 152 -12.17 -12.61 18.03
CA ALA A 152 -13.55 -12.89 18.42
C ALA A 152 -14.53 -12.99 17.23
N ILE A 153 -14.22 -12.35 16.10
CA ILE A 153 -14.98 -12.49 14.84
C ILE A 153 -14.63 -13.83 14.14
N GLY A 154 -13.51 -14.46 14.51
CA GLY A 154 -13.04 -15.73 13.95
C GLY A 154 -11.91 -15.57 12.91
N TYR A 155 -11.13 -14.48 12.99
CA TYR A 155 -9.98 -14.22 12.13
C TYR A 155 -8.71 -14.05 12.97
N GLN A 156 -7.58 -14.54 12.49
CA GLN A 156 -6.30 -14.31 13.15
C GLN A 156 -5.62 -13.09 12.53
N ALA A 157 -5.17 -12.16 13.37
CA ALA A 157 -4.46 -10.96 12.93
C ALA A 157 -3.13 -10.81 13.66
N ALA A 158 -2.11 -10.35 12.93
CA ALA A 158 -0.80 -10.02 13.44
C ALA A 158 -0.24 -8.80 12.71
N PRO A 159 0.72 -8.05 13.28
CA PRO A 159 1.43 -7.01 12.56
C PRO A 159 2.01 -7.53 11.24
N TYR A 160 1.86 -6.74 10.17
CA TYR A 160 2.33 -7.14 8.85
C TYR A 160 3.86 -7.20 8.81
N GLN A 161 4.40 -8.40 8.57
CA GLN A 161 5.80 -8.62 8.25
C GLN A 161 5.93 -9.37 6.92
N VAL A 162 6.79 -8.86 6.04
CA VAL A 162 6.92 -9.36 4.66
C VAL A 162 7.36 -10.82 4.64
N ASP A 163 8.36 -11.18 5.44
CA ASP A 163 8.97 -12.52 5.41
C ASP A 163 8.04 -13.60 5.98
N GLU A 164 7.35 -13.33 7.09
CA GLU A 164 6.38 -14.25 7.67
C GLU A 164 5.20 -14.50 6.73
N GLN A 165 4.69 -13.44 6.08
CA GLN A 165 3.58 -13.59 5.14
C GLN A 165 3.98 -14.35 3.87
N GLU A 166 5.22 -14.20 3.40
CA GLU A 166 5.72 -14.99 2.27
C GLU A 166 5.78 -16.49 2.62
N LEU A 167 6.22 -16.82 3.84
CA LEU A 167 6.25 -18.21 4.35
C LEU A 167 4.85 -18.80 4.53
N LEU A 168 3.93 -18.07 5.16
CA LEU A 168 2.52 -18.48 5.33
C LEU A 168 1.83 -18.68 3.98
N SER A 169 2.01 -17.75 3.04
CA SER A 169 1.47 -17.86 1.69
C SER A 169 1.99 -19.10 0.96
N LYS A 170 3.29 -19.40 1.03
CA LYS A 170 3.87 -20.62 0.45
C LYS A 170 3.27 -21.90 1.06
N LYS A 171 3.10 -21.93 2.39
CA LYS A 171 2.49 -23.06 3.10
C LYS A 171 1.03 -23.28 2.67
N ASN A 172 0.24 -22.20 2.64
CA ASN A 172 -1.17 -22.23 2.23
C ASN A 172 -1.33 -22.66 0.76
N SER A 173 -0.51 -22.12 -0.15
CA SER A 173 -0.51 -22.50 -1.57
C SER A 173 -0.17 -23.98 -1.76
N ARG A 174 0.76 -24.54 -0.98
CA ARG A 174 1.07 -25.98 -1.03
C ARG A 174 -0.10 -26.85 -0.58
N GLN A 175 -0.79 -26.48 0.51
CA GLN A 175 -1.99 -27.20 0.96
C GLN A 175 -3.11 -27.13 -0.08
N TYR A 176 -3.28 -25.98 -0.73
CA TYR A 176 -4.27 -25.80 -1.78
C TYR A 176 -4.00 -26.68 -3.00
N LEU A 177 -2.73 -26.79 -3.41
CA LEU A 177 -2.29 -27.68 -4.48
C LEU A 177 -2.55 -29.16 -4.16
N LEU A 178 -2.39 -29.59 -2.91
CA LEU A 178 -2.71 -30.96 -2.48
C LEU A 178 -4.21 -31.24 -2.60
N ARG A 179 -5.06 -30.31 -2.14
CA ARG A 179 -6.53 -30.41 -2.29
C ARG A 179 -6.95 -30.45 -3.77
N LEU A 180 -6.36 -29.58 -4.59
CA LEU A 180 -6.60 -29.53 -6.02
C LEU A 180 -6.18 -30.83 -6.72
N GLY A 181 -5.00 -31.35 -6.39
CA GLY A 181 -4.49 -32.61 -6.93
C GLY A 181 -5.38 -33.80 -6.57
N LEU A 182 -5.84 -33.88 -5.31
CA LEU A 182 -6.79 -34.91 -4.86
C LEU A 182 -8.12 -34.81 -5.61
N ALA A 183 -8.71 -33.62 -5.71
CA ALA A 183 -9.97 -33.39 -6.42
C ALA A 183 -9.84 -33.72 -7.91
N GLY A 184 -8.73 -33.35 -8.55
CA GLY A 184 -8.46 -33.67 -9.95
C GLY A 184 -8.31 -35.17 -10.19
N PHE A 185 -7.54 -35.85 -9.34
CA PHE A 185 -7.39 -37.30 -9.40
C PHE A 185 -8.73 -38.02 -9.23
N ALA A 186 -9.49 -37.69 -8.19
CA ALA A 186 -10.80 -38.28 -7.94
C ALA A 186 -11.79 -37.99 -9.07
N THR A 187 -11.81 -36.77 -9.63
CA THR A 187 -12.63 -36.43 -10.79
C THR A 187 -12.32 -37.33 -11.98
N MET A 188 -11.03 -37.55 -12.29
CA MET A 188 -10.63 -38.45 -13.39
C MET A 188 -11.10 -39.88 -13.15
N GLN A 189 -10.93 -40.41 -11.92
CA GLN A 189 -11.35 -41.77 -11.59
C GLN A 189 -12.89 -41.92 -11.63
N VAL A 190 -13.62 -41.03 -10.97
CA VAL A 190 -15.09 -41.09 -10.93
C VAL A 190 -15.69 -40.87 -12.31
N MET A 191 -15.12 -39.98 -13.13
CA MET A 191 -15.57 -39.79 -14.52
C MET A 191 -15.37 -41.04 -15.38
N MET A 192 -14.26 -41.77 -15.20
CA MET A 192 -14.03 -43.03 -15.91
C MET A 192 -15.16 -44.04 -15.65
N PHE A 193 -15.60 -44.16 -14.40
CA PHE A 193 -16.72 -45.04 -14.02
C PHE A 193 -18.09 -44.46 -14.43
N ALA A 194 -18.28 -43.15 -14.31
CA ALA A 194 -19.52 -42.48 -14.73
C ALA A 194 -19.75 -42.58 -16.24
N LEU A 195 -18.70 -42.45 -17.06
CA LEU A 195 -18.82 -42.64 -18.51
C LEU A 195 -19.27 -44.07 -18.84
N ALA A 196 -18.80 -45.08 -18.12
CA ALA A 196 -19.27 -46.45 -18.27
C ALA A 196 -20.74 -46.63 -17.84
N LEU A 197 -21.23 -45.81 -16.90
CA LEU A 197 -22.63 -45.79 -16.47
C LEU A 197 -23.57 -45.01 -17.42
N TYR A 198 -23.09 -43.91 -18.02
CA TYR A 198 -23.87 -43.02 -18.91
C TYR A 198 -23.83 -43.41 -20.39
N ALA A 199 -22.66 -43.85 -20.88
CA ALA A 199 -22.55 -44.38 -22.23
C ALA A 199 -23.16 -45.79 -22.19
N GLY A 200 -24.44 -45.90 -22.58
CA GLY A 200 -25.17 -47.16 -22.76
C GLY A 200 -24.57 -48.10 -23.83
N TYR A 201 -23.25 -48.06 -24.06
CA TYR A 201 -22.49 -49.01 -24.86
C TYR A 201 -22.50 -50.42 -24.24
N PHE A 202 -22.84 -50.52 -22.96
CA PHE A 202 -23.22 -51.75 -22.29
C PHE A 202 -24.70 -51.67 -21.89
N THR A 203 -25.60 -51.81 -22.87
CA THR A 203 -27.05 -51.94 -22.59
C THR A 203 -27.39 -53.12 -21.67
N ASP A 204 -26.45 -54.06 -21.51
CA ASP A 204 -26.52 -55.21 -20.60
C ASP A 204 -25.44 -55.13 -19.49
N LEU A 205 -25.22 -53.96 -18.88
CA LEU A 205 -24.51 -53.93 -17.60
C LEU A 205 -25.38 -54.66 -16.57
N ASP A 206 -24.94 -55.85 -16.14
CA ASP A 206 -25.54 -56.54 -15.00
C ASP A 206 -25.68 -55.55 -13.84
N VAL A 207 -26.81 -55.63 -13.14
CA VAL A 207 -27.14 -54.77 -11.99
C VAL A 207 -25.98 -54.74 -10.99
N GLU A 208 -25.25 -55.85 -10.86
CA GLU A 208 -24.04 -55.98 -10.05
C GLU A 208 -22.91 -55.01 -10.45
N PHE A 209 -22.62 -54.83 -11.73
CA PHE A 209 -21.58 -53.90 -12.18
C PHE A 209 -21.99 -52.44 -12.02
N ARG A 210 -23.28 -52.14 -12.24
CA ARG A 210 -23.83 -50.80 -12.00
C ARG A 210 -23.65 -50.41 -10.53
N ASP A 211 -24.06 -51.28 -9.62
CA ASP A 211 -23.96 -51.03 -8.18
C ASP A 211 -22.51 -51.01 -7.70
N TYR A 212 -21.66 -51.89 -8.24
CA TYR A 212 -20.21 -51.84 -8.02
C TYR A 212 -19.61 -50.48 -8.38
N PHE A 213 -19.90 -49.96 -9.59
CA PHE A 213 -19.40 -48.65 -10.01
C PHE A 213 -19.95 -47.50 -9.18
N ARG A 214 -21.19 -47.59 -8.66
CA ARG A 214 -21.75 -46.61 -7.72
C ARG A 214 -20.97 -46.58 -6.40
N TRP A 215 -20.70 -47.75 -5.81
CA TRP A 215 -19.92 -47.86 -4.58
C TRP A 215 -18.49 -47.37 -4.74
N VAL A 216 -17.83 -47.73 -5.85
CA VAL A 216 -16.49 -47.25 -6.17
C VAL A 216 -16.49 -45.72 -6.33
N SER A 217 -17.46 -45.18 -7.06
CA SER A 217 -17.61 -43.72 -7.25
C SER A 217 -17.83 -42.98 -5.93
N LEU A 218 -18.62 -43.55 -5.01
CA LEU A 218 -18.83 -43.01 -3.66
C LEU A 218 -17.52 -42.92 -2.87
N ILE A 219 -16.71 -43.98 -2.89
CA ILE A 219 -15.43 -44.05 -2.16
C ILE A 219 -14.45 -43.01 -2.70
N PHE A 220 -14.35 -42.85 -4.02
CA PHE A 220 -13.48 -41.84 -4.62
C PHE A 220 -13.98 -40.41 -4.44
N ALA A 221 -15.30 -40.19 -4.40
CA ALA A 221 -15.88 -38.87 -4.15
C ALA A 221 -15.77 -38.42 -2.68
N ALA A 222 -15.73 -39.35 -1.72
CA ALA A 222 -15.70 -39.02 -0.29
C ALA A 222 -14.49 -38.12 0.11
N PRO A 223 -13.23 -38.42 -0.26
CA PRO A 223 -12.11 -37.53 0.03
C PRO A 223 -12.26 -36.13 -0.59
N VAL A 224 -12.93 -36.02 -1.74
CA VAL A 224 -13.19 -34.72 -2.36
C VAL A 224 -14.14 -33.92 -1.50
N VAL A 225 -15.26 -34.53 -1.09
CA VAL A 225 -16.29 -33.90 -0.28
C VAL A 225 -15.78 -33.53 1.11
N PHE A 226 -15.05 -34.41 1.80
CA PHE A 226 -14.66 -34.18 3.20
C PHE A 226 -13.35 -33.41 3.37
N TYR A 227 -12.39 -33.53 2.45
CA TYR A 227 -11.08 -32.86 2.55
C TYR A 227 -10.92 -31.71 1.57
N SER A 228 -11.24 -31.93 0.28
CA SER A 228 -10.98 -30.91 -0.76
C SER A 228 -11.99 -29.76 -0.68
N ALA A 229 -13.27 -30.05 -0.43
CA ALA A 229 -14.34 -29.06 -0.31
C ALA A 229 -14.45 -28.40 1.08
N GLN A 230 -13.68 -28.89 2.06
CA GLN A 230 -13.65 -28.37 3.44
C GLN A 230 -13.57 -26.84 3.56
N PRO A 231 -12.76 -26.12 2.75
CA PRO A 231 -12.68 -24.65 2.85
C PRO A 231 -14.01 -23.94 2.56
N PHE A 232 -14.84 -24.51 1.67
CA PHE A 232 -16.14 -23.94 1.32
C PHE A 232 -17.11 -24.05 2.48
N TYR A 233 -17.14 -25.19 3.18
CA TYR A 233 -18.03 -25.36 4.34
C TYR A 233 -17.68 -24.41 5.48
N PHE A 234 -16.40 -24.30 5.84
CA PHE A 234 -16.00 -23.38 6.91
C PHE A 234 -16.26 -21.91 6.56
N SER A 235 -16.17 -21.55 5.28
CA SER A 235 -16.53 -20.22 4.79
C SER A 235 -18.05 -19.98 4.86
N ALA A 236 -18.85 -20.96 4.45
CA ALA A 236 -20.31 -20.91 4.51
C ALA A 236 -20.82 -20.77 5.95
N ILE A 237 -20.31 -21.61 6.85
CA ILE A 237 -20.69 -21.63 8.27
C ILE A 237 -20.36 -20.28 8.92
N ARG A 238 -19.12 -19.78 8.74
CA ARG A 238 -18.72 -18.45 9.25
C ARG A 238 -19.61 -17.34 8.70
N SER A 239 -19.97 -17.40 7.42
CA SER A 239 -20.81 -16.38 6.80
C SER A 239 -22.21 -16.36 7.40
N ILE A 240 -22.84 -17.54 7.54
CA ILE A 240 -24.17 -17.67 8.16
C ILE A 240 -24.15 -17.13 9.59
N PHE A 241 -23.17 -17.50 10.41
CA PHE A 241 -23.03 -16.98 11.78
C PHE A 241 -22.79 -15.47 11.83
N SER A 242 -22.17 -14.89 10.80
CA SER A 242 -21.97 -13.44 10.69
C SER A 242 -23.21 -12.67 10.22
N GLY A 243 -24.33 -13.35 9.92
CA GLY A 243 -25.57 -12.73 9.43
C GLY A 243 -25.52 -12.35 7.94
N ARG A 244 -24.63 -12.95 7.15
CA ARG A 244 -24.50 -12.69 5.70
C ARG A 244 -24.39 -14.00 4.92
N LEU A 245 -24.88 -13.99 3.67
CA LEU A 245 -24.75 -15.15 2.77
C LEU A 245 -23.71 -14.85 1.70
N ASN A 246 -22.70 -15.72 1.60
CA ASN A 246 -21.72 -15.70 0.53
C ASN A 246 -21.96 -16.89 -0.43
N MET A 247 -21.29 -16.89 -1.58
CA MET A 247 -21.40 -17.98 -2.56
C MET A 247 -21.07 -19.37 -1.96
N ASP A 248 -20.17 -19.42 -0.98
CA ASP A 248 -19.78 -20.70 -0.39
C ASP A 248 -20.96 -21.38 0.30
N VAL A 249 -22.01 -20.65 0.70
CA VAL A 249 -23.28 -21.23 1.17
C VAL A 249 -23.98 -22.03 0.07
N SER A 250 -24.18 -21.45 -1.13
CA SER A 250 -24.85 -22.17 -2.23
C SER A 250 -24.01 -23.36 -2.72
N VAL A 251 -22.70 -23.17 -2.81
CA VAL A 251 -21.73 -24.23 -3.16
C VAL A 251 -21.77 -25.38 -2.15
N SER A 252 -21.79 -25.07 -0.86
CA SER A 252 -21.85 -26.08 0.21
C SER A 252 -23.15 -26.87 0.16
N ILE A 253 -24.28 -26.20 -0.06
CA ILE A 253 -25.60 -26.84 -0.23
C ILE A 253 -25.60 -27.75 -1.47
N ALA A 254 -25.03 -27.29 -2.59
CA ALA A 254 -24.93 -28.06 -3.82
C ALA A 254 -24.08 -29.33 -3.64
N ILE A 255 -22.86 -29.20 -3.08
CA ILE A 255 -21.94 -30.33 -2.88
C ILE A 255 -22.54 -31.35 -1.91
N LEU A 256 -22.99 -30.91 -0.73
CA LEU A 256 -23.56 -31.81 0.29
C LEU A 256 -24.87 -32.42 -0.19
N GLY A 257 -25.75 -31.62 -0.82
CA GLY A 257 -27.02 -32.09 -1.36
C GLY A 257 -26.83 -33.18 -2.42
N ALA A 258 -25.97 -32.94 -3.41
CA ALA A 258 -25.69 -33.91 -4.46
C ALA A 258 -24.99 -35.17 -3.94
N TYR A 259 -24.06 -35.03 -2.99
CA TYR A 259 -23.40 -36.19 -2.39
C TYR A 259 -24.36 -37.03 -1.54
N ILE A 260 -25.17 -36.42 -0.67
CA ILE A 260 -26.15 -37.12 0.15
C ILE A 260 -27.21 -37.82 -0.72
N ALA A 261 -27.74 -37.13 -1.74
CA ALA A 261 -28.68 -37.73 -2.68
C ALA A 261 -28.08 -38.94 -3.40
N SER A 262 -26.82 -38.84 -3.84
CA SER A 262 -26.10 -39.93 -4.51
C SER A 262 -25.80 -41.11 -3.57
N CYS A 263 -25.52 -40.84 -2.30
CA CYS A 263 -25.36 -41.88 -1.27
C CYS A 263 -26.69 -42.62 -1.04
N ILE A 264 -27.80 -41.90 -0.92
CA ILE A 264 -29.14 -42.50 -0.78
C ILE A 264 -29.48 -43.35 -2.00
N ALA A 265 -29.21 -42.85 -3.21
CA ALA A 265 -29.46 -43.58 -4.46
C ALA A 265 -28.61 -44.86 -4.57
N THR A 266 -27.35 -44.79 -4.13
CA THR A 266 -26.45 -45.96 -4.08
C THR A 266 -26.93 -47.01 -3.08
N ILE A 267 -27.36 -46.61 -1.88
CA ILE A 267 -27.82 -47.54 -0.84
C ILE A 267 -29.16 -48.20 -1.22
N ASN A 268 -30.07 -47.43 -1.81
CA ASN A 268 -31.39 -47.92 -2.23
C ASN A 268 -31.36 -48.64 -3.59
N ALA A 269 -30.19 -48.71 -4.24
CA ALA A 269 -30.00 -49.19 -5.60
C ALA A 269 -30.97 -48.55 -6.64
N ASN A 270 -31.49 -47.35 -6.36
CA ASN A 270 -32.53 -46.70 -7.15
C ASN A 270 -32.28 -45.19 -7.25
N GLY A 271 -32.54 -44.61 -8.43
CA GLY A 271 -32.27 -43.21 -8.75
C GLY A 271 -30.90 -42.99 -9.41
N GLU A 272 -30.64 -41.74 -9.79
CA GLU A 272 -29.38 -41.31 -10.41
C GLU A 272 -28.33 -40.93 -9.37
N VAL A 273 -27.06 -41.11 -9.72
CA VAL A 273 -25.92 -40.72 -8.90
C VAL A 273 -25.17 -39.56 -9.58
N TYR A 274 -24.65 -38.66 -8.77
CA TYR A 274 -23.99 -37.42 -9.19
C TYR A 274 -22.58 -37.28 -8.61
N PHE A 275 -21.91 -38.39 -8.28
CA PHE A 275 -20.57 -38.38 -7.69
C PHE A 275 -19.53 -37.74 -8.61
N GLU A 276 -19.67 -37.93 -9.93
CA GLU A 276 -18.84 -37.29 -10.94
C GLU A 276 -19.06 -35.78 -10.96
N SER A 277 -20.33 -35.36 -10.89
CA SER A 277 -20.71 -33.95 -10.85
C SER A 277 -20.15 -33.27 -9.60
N VAL A 278 -20.24 -33.89 -8.43
CA VAL A 278 -19.67 -33.35 -7.18
C VAL A 278 -18.16 -33.23 -7.23
N SER A 279 -17.47 -34.27 -7.71
CA SER A 279 -16.01 -34.30 -7.79
C SER A 279 -15.49 -33.26 -8.77
N MET A 280 -16.07 -33.24 -9.98
CA MET A 280 -15.72 -32.30 -11.04
C MET A 280 -16.01 -30.86 -10.63
N PHE A 281 -17.17 -30.61 -10.03
CA PHE A 281 -17.54 -29.28 -9.57
C PHE A 281 -16.54 -28.75 -8.54
N THR A 282 -16.20 -29.56 -7.54
CA THR A 282 -15.21 -29.21 -6.52
C THR A 282 -13.85 -28.94 -7.16
N PHE A 283 -13.42 -29.78 -8.11
CA PHE A 283 -12.16 -29.60 -8.83
C PHE A 283 -12.12 -28.29 -9.61
N PHE A 284 -13.13 -27.97 -10.42
CA PHE A 284 -13.15 -26.73 -11.21
C PHE A 284 -13.24 -25.48 -10.36
N LEU A 285 -13.95 -25.52 -9.22
CA LEU A 285 -13.97 -24.42 -8.28
C LEU A 285 -12.60 -24.19 -7.64
N LEU A 286 -11.95 -25.26 -7.17
CA LEU A 286 -10.59 -25.18 -6.62
C LEU A 286 -9.59 -24.70 -7.68
N LEU A 287 -9.71 -25.17 -8.93
CA LEU A 287 -8.86 -24.73 -10.03
C LEU A 287 -9.03 -23.24 -10.33
N GLY A 288 -10.29 -22.78 -10.41
CA GLY A 288 -10.62 -21.37 -10.59
C GLY A 288 -10.03 -20.51 -9.47
N ARG A 289 -10.26 -20.90 -8.20
CA ARG A 289 -9.72 -20.20 -7.03
C ARG A 289 -8.19 -20.22 -6.96
N TYR A 290 -7.55 -21.31 -7.37
CA TYR A 290 -6.10 -21.40 -7.41
C TYR A 290 -5.49 -20.37 -8.37
N PHE A 291 -6.03 -20.28 -9.59
CA PHE A 291 -5.59 -19.27 -10.54
C PHE A 291 -5.95 -17.85 -10.10
N GLU A 292 -7.12 -17.65 -9.52
CA GLU A 292 -7.54 -16.39 -8.91
C GLU A 292 -6.54 -15.93 -7.84
N GLN A 293 -6.22 -16.80 -6.88
CA GLN A 293 -5.28 -16.53 -5.80
C GLN A 293 -3.88 -16.21 -6.34
N ASN A 294 -3.37 -16.99 -7.30
CA ASN A 294 -2.09 -16.74 -7.93
C ASN A 294 -2.03 -15.37 -8.64
N ALA A 295 -3.12 -14.98 -9.30
CA ALA A 295 -3.21 -13.69 -9.95
C ALA A 295 -3.26 -12.53 -8.94
N ARG A 296 -4.05 -12.67 -7.87
CA ARG A 296 -4.10 -11.70 -6.76
C ARG A 296 -2.74 -11.56 -6.10
N GLN A 297 -2.03 -12.66 -5.87
CA GLN A 297 -0.70 -12.66 -5.30
C GLN A 297 0.31 -11.93 -6.20
N LYS A 298 0.30 -12.18 -7.52
CA LYS A 298 1.15 -11.45 -8.47
C LYS A 298 0.85 -9.95 -8.47
N ALA A 299 -0.42 -9.56 -8.36
CA ALA A 299 -0.81 -8.16 -8.23
C ALA A 299 -0.31 -7.55 -6.91
N SER A 300 -0.39 -8.28 -5.80
CA SER A 300 0.06 -7.84 -4.47
C SER A 300 1.59 -7.74 -4.33
N VAL A 301 2.35 -8.68 -4.88
CA VAL A 301 3.83 -8.73 -4.75
C VAL A 301 4.50 -7.54 -5.44
N SER A 302 3.92 -7.04 -6.54
CA SER A 302 4.42 -5.82 -7.19
C SER A 302 4.39 -4.58 -6.28
N SER A 303 3.57 -4.61 -5.22
CA SER A 303 3.43 -3.52 -4.25
C SER A 303 4.33 -3.67 -3.03
N SER A 304 4.86 -4.86 -2.70
CA SER A 304 5.52 -5.13 -1.41
C SER A 304 7.06 -5.09 -1.43
N ASN A 305 7.66 -4.91 -2.61
CA ASN A 305 9.13 -5.05 -2.76
C ASN A 305 9.94 -3.90 -2.15
N LEU A 306 9.33 -2.78 -1.76
CA LEU A 306 10.06 -1.65 -1.17
C LEU A 306 10.70 -1.98 0.18
N HIS A 307 10.09 -2.85 0.99
CA HIS A 307 10.68 -3.28 2.27
C HIS A 307 12.03 -3.99 2.11
N LYS A 308 12.27 -4.63 0.96
CA LYS A 308 13.53 -5.35 0.67
C LYS A 308 14.66 -4.40 0.28
N LEU A 309 14.38 -3.10 0.14
CA LEU A 309 15.38 -2.10 -0.27
C LEU A 309 16.26 -1.67 0.90
N VAL A 310 15.78 -1.74 2.14
CA VAL A 310 16.58 -1.34 3.31
C VAL A 310 17.54 -2.49 3.67
N PRO A 311 18.86 -2.26 3.72
CA PRO A 311 19.83 -3.29 4.05
C PRO A 311 19.68 -3.75 5.52
N LEU A 312 20.08 -4.99 5.79
CA LEU A 312 20.04 -5.55 7.16
C LEU A 312 21.13 -4.98 8.08
N THR A 313 22.20 -4.41 7.50
CA THR A 313 23.39 -3.93 8.21
C THR A 313 23.80 -2.54 7.74
N ALA A 314 24.47 -1.79 8.61
CA ALA A 314 25.05 -0.48 8.32
C ALA A 314 26.46 -0.35 8.92
N HIS A 315 27.31 0.49 8.32
CA HIS A 315 28.66 0.76 8.81
C HIS A 315 28.66 2.00 9.70
N LEU A 316 28.55 1.84 11.01
CA LEU A 316 28.58 2.96 11.96
C LEU A 316 30.02 3.44 12.17
N ILE A 317 30.26 4.74 12.02
CA ILE A 317 31.54 5.37 12.33
C ILE A 317 31.59 5.68 13.82
N THR A 318 32.58 5.11 14.51
CA THR A 318 32.88 5.38 15.93
C THR A 318 34.30 5.92 16.08
N GLU A 319 34.70 6.34 17.29
CA GLU A 319 36.08 6.78 17.57
C GLU A 319 37.15 5.73 17.20
N GLY A 320 36.79 4.44 17.22
CA GLY A 320 37.65 3.32 16.83
C GLY A 320 37.61 2.94 15.34
N GLY A 321 36.89 3.69 14.49
CA GLY A 321 36.70 3.41 13.07
C GLY A 321 35.29 2.92 12.73
N ALA A 322 35.12 2.39 11.51
CA ALA A 322 33.85 1.88 11.02
C ALA A 322 33.56 0.48 11.60
N LYS A 323 32.35 0.29 12.13
CA LYS A 323 31.86 -0.95 12.73
C LYS A 323 30.52 -1.35 12.11
N ASP A 324 30.42 -2.60 11.69
CA ASP A 324 29.18 -3.16 11.16
C ASP A 324 28.17 -3.39 12.29
N ILE A 325 26.98 -2.84 12.16
CA ILE A 325 25.85 -3.04 13.09
C ILE A 325 24.58 -3.41 12.32
N PRO A 326 23.59 -4.07 12.95
CA PRO A 326 22.27 -4.21 12.36
C PRO A 326 21.65 -2.85 12.06
N ALA A 327 21.05 -2.66 10.89
CA ALA A 327 20.43 -1.38 10.51
C ALA A 327 19.31 -0.95 11.48
N LYS A 328 18.62 -1.91 12.09
CA LYS A 328 17.65 -1.68 13.18
C LYS A 328 18.26 -1.05 14.44
N GLY A 329 19.57 -1.16 14.64
CA GLY A 329 20.28 -0.60 15.78
C GLY A 329 20.68 0.86 15.61
N LEU A 330 20.45 1.47 14.44
CA LEU A 330 20.78 2.86 14.16
C LEU A 330 19.89 3.82 14.93
N LYS A 331 20.47 4.94 15.35
CA LYS A 331 19.78 6.04 16.03
C LYS A 331 19.97 7.34 15.26
N VAL A 332 19.04 8.27 15.44
CA VAL A 332 19.18 9.63 14.92
C VAL A 332 20.44 10.28 15.51
N GLY A 333 21.25 10.90 14.66
CA GLY A 333 22.57 11.46 14.99
C GLY A 333 23.75 10.50 14.79
N ASP A 334 23.52 9.21 14.56
CA ASP A 334 24.59 8.28 14.20
C ASP A 334 25.21 8.67 12.84
N ILE A 335 26.53 8.52 12.70
CA ILE A 335 27.22 8.76 11.42
C ILE A 335 27.54 7.42 10.77
N ILE A 336 26.97 7.16 9.61
CA ILE A 336 27.22 5.94 8.84
C ILE A 336 28.12 6.19 7.63
N LEU A 337 28.97 5.23 7.31
CA LEU A 337 29.76 5.19 6.07
C LEU A 337 28.99 4.41 5.01
N VAL A 338 28.75 5.03 3.85
CA VAL A 338 28.15 4.35 2.70
C VAL A 338 29.18 4.27 1.59
N LYS A 339 29.64 3.06 1.25
CA LYS A 339 30.66 2.87 0.20
C LYS A 339 30.03 2.88 -1.20
N PRO A 340 30.83 3.04 -2.27
CA PRO A 340 30.33 2.90 -3.63
C PRO A 340 29.71 1.51 -3.86
N GLY A 341 28.55 1.48 -4.49
CA GLY A 341 27.74 0.27 -4.72
C GLY A 341 26.89 -0.17 -3.53
N GLU A 342 27.05 0.42 -2.34
CA GLU A 342 26.24 0.08 -1.18
C GLU A 342 24.92 0.86 -1.15
N VAL A 343 23.96 0.26 -0.45
CA VAL A 343 22.64 0.86 -0.21
C VAL A 343 22.69 1.69 1.06
N VAL A 344 22.11 2.89 1.02
CA VAL A 344 21.94 3.75 2.18
C VAL A 344 20.97 3.08 3.17
N ALA A 345 21.39 2.89 4.42
CA ALA A 345 20.63 2.15 5.42
C ALA A 345 19.55 2.98 6.14
N ALA A 346 19.73 4.30 6.22
CA ALA A 346 18.81 5.21 6.88
C ALA A 346 18.80 6.58 6.20
N ASP A 347 17.70 7.31 6.36
CA ASP A 347 17.59 8.68 5.86
C ASP A 347 18.56 9.59 6.64
N GLY A 348 19.17 10.55 5.95
CA GLY A 348 20.21 11.37 6.56
C GLY A 348 20.71 12.52 5.71
N LEU A 349 21.73 13.22 6.24
CA LEU A 349 22.43 14.31 5.58
C LEU A 349 23.89 13.95 5.33
N ILE A 350 24.42 14.29 4.16
CA ILE A 350 25.85 14.09 3.86
C ILE A 350 26.68 15.08 4.70
N VAL A 351 27.48 14.55 5.62
CA VAL A 351 28.41 15.34 6.45
C VAL A 351 29.83 15.34 5.89
N ASP A 352 30.17 14.38 5.02
CA ASP A 352 31.47 14.31 4.35
C ASP A 352 31.37 13.51 3.04
N GLY A 353 32.10 13.96 2.02
CA GLY A 353 32.11 13.36 0.67
C GLY A 353 31.13 13.99 -0.33
N CYS A 354 31.26 13.60 -1.60
CA CYS A 354 30.39 13.98 -2.70
C CYS A 354 30.26 12.79 -3.64
N SER A 355 29.04 12.38 -3.97
CA SER A 355 28.81 11.22 -4.84
C SER A 355 27.51 11.36 -5.60
N SER A 356 27.32 10.53 -6.62
CA SER A 356 26.02 10.37 -7.27
C SER A 356 25.24 9.23 -6.61
N LEU A 357 23.96 9.47 -6.34
CA LEU A 357 23.05 8.49 -5.77
C LEU A 357 22.00 8.08 -6.79
N ASN A 358 21.83 6.78 -6.97
CA ASN A 358 20.75 6.22 -7.75
C ASN A 358 19.50 6.10 -6.87
N GLU A 359 18.57 7.03 -7.09
CA GLU A 359 17.28 7.09 -6.40
C GLU A 359 16.16 6.40 -7.20
N ALA A 360 16.45 5.67 -8.29
CA ALA A 360 15.45 5.13 -9.23
C ALA A 360 14.37 4.27 -8.58
N MET A 361 14.68 3.60 -7.47
CA MET A 361 13.70 2.76 -6.77
C MET A 361 12.64 3.57 -6.01
N LEU A 362 12.97 4.80 -5.61
CA LEU A 362 12.05 5.71 -4.91
C LEU A 362 11.44 6.69 -5.89
N THR A 363 12.29 7.32 -6.69
CA THR A 363 11.87 8.40 -7.59
C THR A 363 11.56 7.90 -8.99
N GLY A 364 11.82 6.65 -9.38
CA GLY A 364 11.64 6.18 -10.77
C GLY A 364 12.62 6.79 -11.78
N GLU A 365 13.53 7.68 -11.36
CA GLU A 365 14.52 8.31 -12.24
C GLU A 365 15.77 7.43 -12.36
N GLN A 366 16.06 6.95 -13.57
CA GLN A 366 17.17 6.02 -13.79
C GLN A 366 18.56 6.67 -13.74
N MET A 367 18.64 7.99 -13.88
CA MET A 367 19.91 8.72 -13.85
C MET A 367 20.29 9.06 -12.40
N PRO A 368 21.52 8.74 -11.97
CA PRO A 368 22.01 9.12 -10.65
C PRO A 368 21.98 10.64 -10.43
N VAL A 369 21.58 11.07 -9.23
CA VAL A 369 21.54 12.47 -8.82
C VAL A 369 22.82 12.79 -8.05
N CYS A 370 23.56 13.83 -8.48
CA CYS A 370 24.75 14.28 -7.76
C CYS A 370 24.35 14.94 -6.43
N LYS A 371 24.97 14.50 -5.33
CA LYS A 371 24.72 15.01 -3.97
C LYS A 371 26.06 15.35 -3.31
N SER A 372 26.07 16.51 -2.67
CA SER A 372 27.22 17.07 -1.97
C SER A 372 26.93 17.24 -0.48
N LEU A 373 27.86 17.84 0.27
CA LEU A 373 27.69 18.24 1.66
C LEU A 373 26.32 18.88 1.92
N SER A 374 25.71 18.51 3.06
CA SER A 374 24.38 18.93 3.51
C SER A 374 23.20 18.54 2.61
N CYS A 375 23.40 17.72 1.58
CA CYS A 375 22.30 17.16 0.81
C CYS A 375 21.64 15.99 1.55
N GLU A 376 20.32 15.88 1.41
CA GLU A 376 19.55 14.74 1.90
C GLU A 376 19.81 13.48 1.07
N VAL A 377 19.92 12.37 1.77
CA VAL A 377 19.99 11.02 1.23
C VAL A 377 18.93 10.16 1.90
N TYR A 378 18.38 9.21 1.15
CA TYR A 378 17.25 8.39 1.61
C TYR A 378 17.64 6.91 1.66
N ALA A 379 17.08 6.19 2.63
CA ALA A 379 17.22 4.76 2.77
C ALA A 379 16.79 4.02 1.49
N GLY A 380 17.47 2.93 1.16
CA GLY A 380 17.17 2.14 -0.05
C GLY A 380 17.72 2.72 -1.36
N THR A 381 18.31 3.91 -1.34
CA THR A 381 19.05 4.47 -2.49
C THR A 381 20.46 3.89 -2.58
N ILE A 382 21.02 3.81 -3.79
CA ILE A 382 22.33 3.19 -4.03
C ILE A 382 23.37 4.29 -4.26
N ASN A 383 24.44 4.27 -3.47
CA ASN A 383 25.60 5.13 -3.72
C ASN A 383 26.39 4.59 -4.92
N VAL A 384 26.75 5.44 -5.90
CA VAL A 384 27.34 4.97 -7.16
C VAL A 384 28.86 5.16 -7.23
N GLU A 385 29.37 6.33 -6.87
CA GLU A 385 30.73 6.74 -7.24
C GLU A 385 31.73 6.75 -6.07
N GLN A 386 31.51 7.60 -5.06
CA GLN A 386 32.46 7.85 -3.98
C GLN A 386 31.86 7.51 -2.61
N PRO A 387 32.69 7.09 -1.64
CA PRO A 387 32.20 6.89 -0.28
C PRO A 387 31.70 8.21 0.31
N ILE A 388 30.57 8.15 1.01
CA ILE A 388 29.98 9.30 1.71
C ILE A 388 29.77 8.96 3.17
N ARG A 389 29.87 9.97 4.05
CA ARG A 389 29.46 9.86 5.45
C ARG A 389 28.13 10.57 5.62
N VAL A 390 27.18 9.88 6.23
CA VAL A 390 25.80 10.33 6.36
C VAL A 390 25.46 10.38 7.84
N GLU A 391 25.02 11.53 8.32
CA GLU A 391 24.42 11.66 9.64
C GLU A 391 22.94 11.29 9.54
N VAL A 392 22.53 10.30 10.34
CA VAL A 392 21.18 9.73 10.31
C VAL A 392 20.18 10.74 10.87
N THR A 393 19.15 11.07 10.09
CA THR A 393 18.07 11.97 10.50
C THR A 393 16.77 11.23 10.80
N ALA A 394 16.52 10.08 10.18
CA ALA A 394 15.34 9.26 10.44
C ALA A 394 15.60 7.75 10.28
N VAL A 395 14.95 6.96 11.14
CA VAL A 395 15.09 5.49 11.20
C VAL A 395 13.72 4.81 11.27
N GLY A 396 13.66 3.54 10.84
CA GLY A 396 12.44 2.73 10.97
C GLY A 396 11.23 3.33 10.25
N GLN A 397 10.14 3.52 10.99
CA GLN A 397 8.86 4.03 10.45
C GLN A 397 8.87 5.51 10.06
N GLU A 398 9.91 6.26 10.44
CA GLU A 398 10.06 7.68 10.10
C GLU A 398 10.81 7.91 8.77
N GLN A 399 11.37 6.86 8.17
CA GLN A 399 12.05 6.94 6.87
C GLN A 399 11.07 7.19 5.71
N LEU A 400 11.54 7.86 4.67
CA LEU A 400 10.78 8.10 3.44
C LEU A 400 10.27 6.81 2.81
N VAL A 401 11.08 5.74 2.81
CA VAL A 401 10.66 4.42 2.30
C VAL A 401 9.45 3.88 3.05
N ALA A 402 9.46 3.98 4.39
CA ALA A 402 8.35 3.54 5.22
C ALA A 402 7.09 4.39 4.97
N GLU A 403 7.26 5.70 4.80
CA GLU A 403 6.16 6.59 4.43
C GLU A 403 5.55 6.23 3.06
N ILE A 404 6.38 6.00 2.03
CA ILE A 404 5.95 5.60 0.69
C ILE A 404 5.14 4.30 0.76
N ILE A 405 5.64 3.30 1.50
CA ILE A 405 4.96 2.02 1.69
C ILE A 405 3.59 2.24 2.34
N ARG A 406 3.53 3.02 3.42
CA ARG A 406 2.27 3.32 4.13
C ARG A 406 1.25 4.01 3.22
N LEU A 407 1.69 5.00 2.44
CA LEU A 407 0.83 5.69 1.48
C LEU A 407 0.33 4.74 0.40
N GLN A 408 1.19 3.85 -0.11
CA GLN A 408 0.84 2.83 -1.08
C GLN A 408 -0.19 1.82 -0.53
N GLU A 409 -0.02 1.39 0.72
CA GLU A 409 -0.99 0.51 1.39
C GLU A 409 -2.33 1.20 1.59
N ALA A 410 -2.32 2.46 2.06
CA ALA A 410 -3.52 3.27 2.20
C ALA A 410 -4.26 3.45 0.85
N ALA A 411 -3.51 3.60 -0.25
CA ALA A 411 -4.05 3.68 -1.60
C ALA A 411 -4.66 2.35 -2.07
N SER A 412 -3.95 1.24 -1.89
CA SER A 412 -4.40 -0.10 -2.31
C SER A 412 -5.63 -0.56 -1.54
N ASN A 413 -5.72 -0.21 -0.25
CA ASN A 413 -6.85 -0.54 0.60
C ASN A 413 -8.07 0.37 0.33
N ASN A 414 -7.95 1.33 -0.57
CA ASN A 414 -9.00 2.28 -0.87
C ASN A 414 -9.92 1.81 -1.99
N LYS A 415 -11.12 1.38 -1.61
CA LYS A 415 -12.13 0.90 -2.57
C LYS A 415 -12.78 2.07 -3.31
N PRO A 416 -12.81 2.07 -4.67
CA PRO A 416 -13.58 3.02 -5.46
C PRO A 416 -15.08 2.96 -5.12
N LYS A 417 -15.84 4.01 -5.44
CA LYS A 417 -17.28 4.07 -5.15
C LYS A 417 -18.03 2.94 -5.83
N VAL A 418 -17.66 2.64 -7.08
CA VAL A 418 -18.25 1.53 -7.86
C VAL A 418 -18.03 0.19 -7.16
N ALA A 419 -16.83 -0.05 -6.61
CA ALA A 419 -16.52 -1.29 -5.90
C ALA A 419 -17.40 -1.48 -4.65
N ARG A 420 -17.63 -0.41 -3.87
CA ARG A 420 -18.47 -0.46 -2.66
C ARG A 420 -19.93 -0.79 -3.00
N TYR A 421 -20.43 -0.24 -4.10
CA TYR A 421 -21.78 -0.52 -4.59
C TYR A 421 -21.91 -1.98 -5.03
N VAL A 422 -20.92 -2.47 -5.79
CA VAL A 422 -20.85 -3.86 -6.26
C VAL A 422 -20.73 -4.88 -5.12
N ASP A 423 -19.94 -4.57 -4.07
CA ASP A 423 -19.82 -5.40 -2.87
C ASP A 423 -21.18 -5.55 -2.16
N SER A 424 -21.97 -4.47 -2.11
CA SER A 424 -23.32 -4.51 -1.54
C SER A 424 -24.26 -5.37 -2.37
N ILE A 425 -24.22 -5.25 -3.70
CA ILE A 425 -25.05 -6.05 -4.62
C ILE A 425 -24.74 -7.54 -4.47
N SER A 426 -23.46 -7.91 -4.31
CA SER A 426 -23.01 -9.30 -4.24
C SER A 426 -23.66 -10.10 -3.09
N ASN A 427 -23.97 -9.45 -1.96
CA ASN A 427 -24.68 -10.10 -0.85
C ASN A 427 -26.16 -10.35 -1.19
N TYR A 428 -26.86 -9.35 -1.76
CA TYR A 428 -28.25 -9.49 -2.19
C TYR A 428 -28.40 -10.54 -3.30
N PHE A 429 -27.39 -10.62 -4.17
CA PHE A 429 -27.35 -11.58 -5.26
C PHE A 429 -27.36 -13.03 -4.78
N THR A 430 -26.53 -13.39 -3.78
CA THR A 430 -26.53 -14.73 -3.18
C THR A 430 -27.90 -15.09 -2.59
N TRP A 431 -28.51 -14.17 -1.84
CA TRP A 431 -29.83 -14.40 -1.26
C TRP A 431 -30.89 -14.63 -2.35
N THR A 432 -30.85 -13.81 -3.41
CA THR A 432 -31.75 -13.95 -4.58
C THR A 432 -31.60 -15.30 -5.24
N ILE A 433 -30.38 -15.80 -5.43
CA ILE A 433 -30.12 -17.12 -6.04
C ILE A 433 -30.66 -18.26 -5.20
N LEU A 434 -30.52 -18.20 -3.87
CA LEU A 434 -31.08 -19.25 -3.01
C LEU A 434 -32.60 -19.28 -3.08
N VAL A 435 -33.25 -18.10 -3.15
CA VAL A 435 -34.71 -18.01 -3.36
C VAL A 435 -35.09 -18.56 -4.74
N VAL A 436 -34.38 -18.17 -5.80
CA VAL A 436 -34.62 -18.68 -7.16
C VAL A 436 -34.42 -20.19 -7.23
N ALA A 437 -33.38 -20.74 -6.59
CA ALA A 437 -33.13 -22.17 -6.53
C ALA A 437 -34.26 -22.91 -5.79
N ALA A 438 -34.72 -22.38 -4.65
CA ALA A 438 -35.84 -22.94 -3.91
C ALA A 438 -37.15 -22.92 -4.73
N LEU A 439 -37.44 -21.81 -5.41
CA LEU A 439 -38.59 -21.70 -6.31
C LEU A 439 -38.49 -22.66 -7.49
N THR A 440 -37.30 -22.77 -8.09
CA THR A 440 -37.03 -23.70 -9.20
C THR A 440 -37.30 -25.13 -8.75
N TYR A 441 -36.80 -25.54 -7.59
CA TYR A 441 -37.06 -26.86 -7.03
C TYR A 441 -38.55 -27.12 -6.84
N VAL A 442 -39.30 -26.17 -6.26
CA VAL A 442 -40.75 -26.32 -6.02
C VAL A 442 -41.53 -26.44 -7.33
N VAL A 443 -41.27 -25.56 -8.30
CA VAL A 443 -41.96 -25.57 -9.60
C VAL A 443 -41.68 -26.86 -10.35
N TRP A 444 -40.41 -27.24 -10.48
CA TRP A 444 -40.04 -28.47 -11.17
C TRP A 444 -40.56 -29.70 -10.43
N LYS A 445 -40.56 -29.72 -9.10
CA LYS A 445 -41.13 -30.84 -8.35
C LYS A 445 -42.63 -31.06 -8.62
N ILE A 446 -43.38 -30.00 -8.92
CA ILE A 446 -44.82 -30.08 -9.23
C ILE A 446 -45.06 -30.63 -10.64
N TYR A 447 -44.29 -30.17 -11.63
CA TYR A 447 -44.52 -30.52 -13.05
C TYR A 447 -43.66 -31.70 -13.55
N TRP A 448 -42.39 -31.75 -13.15
CA TRP A 448 -41.37 -32.72 -13.59
C TRP A 448 -40.46 -33.13 -12.42
N PRO A 449 -40.93 -34.00 -11.51
CA PRO A 449 -40.23 -34.32 -10.27
C PRO A 449 -38.87 -35.01 -10.45
N GLU A 450 -38.67 -35.73 -11.56
CA GLU A 450 -37.39 -36.40 -11.86
C GLU A 450 -36.27 -35.40 -12.13
N ASP A 451 -36.57 -34.28 -12.78
CA ASP A 451 -35.58 -33.27 -13.15
C ASP A 451 -35.33 -32.21 -12.07
N ALA A 452 -36.24 -32.10 -11.11
CA ALA A 452 -36.24 -31.02 -10.12
C ALA A 452 -34.92 -30.87 -9.37
N PHE A 453 -34.25 -31.98 -9.06
CA PHE A 453 -33.02 -31.97 -8.29
C PHE A 453 -31.82 -31.43 -9.09
N TRP A 454 -31.57 -31.98 -10.28
CA TRP A 454 -30.40 -31.59 -11.07
C TRP A 454 -30.55 -30.17 -11.63
N VAL A 455 -31.77 -29.73 -11.99
CA VAL A 455 -32.02 -28.35 -12.42
C VAL A 455 -31.76 -27.36 -11.28
N THR A 456 -32.19 -27.70 -10.07
CA THR A 456 -31.89 -26.88 -8.87
C THR A 456 -30.39 -26.83 -8.59
N LEU A 457 -29.69 -27.96 -8.74
CA LEU A 457 -28.24 -28.02 -8.60
C LEU A 457 -27.55 -27.12 -9.63
N SER A 458 -28.01 -27.14 -10.89
CA SER A 458 -27.52 -26.23 -11.92
C SER A 458 -27.71 -24.77 -11.55
N VAL A 459 -28.85 -24.37 -10.98
CA VAL A 459 -29.09 -22.98 -10.54
C VAL A 459 -28.16 -22.57 -9.39
N LEU A 460 -27.96 -23.46 -8.41
CA LEU A 460 -27.06 -23.19 -7.27
C LEU A 460 -25.60 -23.00 -7.70
N VAL A 461 -25.22 -23.60 -8.83
CA VAL A 461 -23.84 -23.65 -9.37
C VAL A 461 -23.62 -22.71 -10.56
N ALA A 462 -24.66 -22.29 -11.27
CA ALA A 462 -24.53 -21.51 -12.51
C ALA A 462 -23.92 -20.12 -12.32
N THR A 463 -23.90 -19.62 -11.09
CA THR A 463 -23.65 -18.20 -10.84
C THR A 463 -22.72 -17.98 -9.64
N CYS A 464 -21.77 -17.06 -9.82
CA CYS A 464 -20.83 -16.61 -8.80
C CYS A 464 -20.71 -15.09 -8.88
N PRO A 465 -20.98 -14.36 -7.78
CA PRO A 465 -20.69 -12.93 -7.70
C PRO A 465 -19.19 -12.65 -7.56
N CYS A 466 -18.32 -13.66 -7.54
CA CYS A 466 -16.90 -13.51 -7.23
C CYS A 466 -16.14 -12.76 -8.34
N ALA A 467 -16.43 -13.06 -9.62
CA ALA A 467 -15.90 -12.27 -10.74
C ALA A 467 -16.27 -10.79 -10.62
N LEU A 468 -17.51 -10.53 -10.20
CA LEU A 468 -18.05 -9.20 -10.00
C LEU A 468 -17.37 -8.47 -8.81
N ALA A 469 -17.21 -9.14 -7.67
CA ALA A 469 -16.56 -8.60 -6.47
C ALA A 469 -15.04 -8.39 -6.64
N LEU A 470 -14.38 -9.22 -7.46
CA LEU A 470 -12.94 -9.18 -7.66
C LEU A 470 -12.49 -8.22 -8.77
N ALA A 471 -13.36 -7.95 -9.75
CA ALA A 471 -13.08 -7.13 -10.93
C ALA A 471 -12.39 -5.80 -10.62
N THR A 472 -12.86 -5.10 -9.59
CA THR A 472 -12.39 -3.77 -9.24
C THR A 472 -11.13 -3.77 -8.37
N PRO A 473 -11.08 -4.49 -7.23
CA PRO A 473 -9.89 -4.45 -6.37
C PRO A 473 -8.64 -4.97 -7.07
N THR A 474 -8.73 -5.99 -7.93
CA THR A 474 -7.55 -6.47 -8.67
C THR A 474 -7.02 -5.43 -9.65
N ALA A 475 -7.90 -4.76 -10.40
CA ALA A 475 -7.50 -3.70 -11.33
C ALA A 475 -6.85 -2.52 -10.61
N VAL A 476 -7.40 -2.10 -9.46
CA VAL A 476 -6.83 -1.02 -8.63
C VAL A 476 -5.47 -1.42 -8.07
N THR A 477 -5.32 -2.63 -7.51
CA THR A 477 -4.01 -3.10 -7.01
C THR A 477 -2.96 -3.13 -8.13
N CYS A 478 -3.31 -3.60 -9.33
CA CYS A 478 -2.40 -3.57 -10.47
C CYS A 478 -2.04 -2.13 -10.89
N ALA A 479 -3.02 -1.22 -10.92
CA ALA A 479 -2.79 0.18 -11.29
C ALA A 479 -1.92 0.93 -10.25
N THR A 480 -2.15 0.70 -8.96
CA THR A 480 -1.31 1.22 -7.87
C THR A 480 0.13 0.71 -7.99
N GLY A 481 0.32 -0.57 -8.33
CA GLY A 481 1.65 -1.11 -8.60
C GLY A 481 2.38 -0.42 -9.76
N ILE A 482 1.65 0.04 -10.79
CA ILE A 482 2.23 0.81 -11.90
C ILE A 482 2.57 2.22 -11.44
N PHE A 483 1.66 2.89 -10.72
CA PHE A 483 1.88 4.23 -10.15
C PHE A 483 3.21 4.29 -9.39
N THR A 484 3.46 3.34 -8.50
CA THR A 484 4.73 3.28 -7.75
C THR A 484 5.94 3.13 -8.68
N ARG A 485 5.88 2.27 -9.72
CA ARG A 485 6.99 2.10 -10.68
C ARG A 485 7.32 3.36 -11.47
N ILE A 486 6.32 4.19 -11.76
CA ILE A 486 6.50 5.46 -12.48
C ILE A 486 6.72 6.65 -11.53
N GLY A 487 6.86 6.39 -10.22
CA GLY A 487 7.10 7.39 -9.19
C GLY A 487 5.90 8.30 -8.94
N VAL A 488 4.70 7.73 -8.87
CA VAL A 488 3.45 8.39 -8.52
C VAL A 488 2.83 7.70 -7.30
N ILE A 489 2.38 8.47 -6.32
CA ILE A 489 1.70 7.95 -5.12
C ILE A 489 0.33 8.58 -5.01
N ALA A 490 -0.69 7.74 -4.81
CA ALA A 490 -2.02 8.20 -4.43
C ALA A 490 -2.14 8.23 -2.90
N ARG A 491 -2.57 9.34 -2.30
CA ARG A 491 -2.76 9.46 -0.85
C ARG A 491 -4.21 9.27 -0.45
N THR A 492 -5.14 9.76 -1.28
CA THR A 492 -6.56 9.84 -0.93
C THR A 492 -7.44 8.82 -1.65
N PRO A 493 -8.64 8.53 -1.11
CA PRO A 493 -9.65 7.73 -1.79
C PRO A 493 -10.06 8.27 -3.16
N GLY A 494 -10.25 7.35 -4.11
CA GLY A 494 -10.92 7.67 -5.38
C GLY A 494 -10.06 8.45 -6.38
N VAL A 495 -8.75 8.53 -6.17
CA VAL A 495 -7.81 9.19 -7.10
C VAL A 495 -7.94 8.65 -8.52
N PHE A 496 -8.05 7.33 -8.70
CA PHE A 496 -8.26 6.73 -10.03
C PHE A 496 -9.53 7.23 -10.71
N GLU A 497 -10.65 7.39 -9.99
CA GLU A 497 -11.89 7.93 -10.55
C GLU A 497 -11.72 9.41 -10.88
N LYS A 498 -11.17 10.19 -9.95
CA LYS A 498 -10.92 11.63 -10.11
C LYS A 498 -10.05 11.92 -11.33
N LEU A 499 -8.93 11.21 -11.49
CA LEU A 499 -7.99 11.37 -12.62
C LEU A 499 -8.66 11.23 -13.99
N THR A 500 -9.66 10.35 -14.12
CA THR A 500 -10.39 10.18 -15.40
C THR A 500 -11.38 11.30 -15.70
N GLN A 501 -11.76 12.08 -14.69
CA GLN A 501 -12.80 13.11 -14.78
C GLN A 501 -12.25 14.53 -14.88
N ILE A 502 -10.94 14.73 -14.70
CA ILE A 502 -10.31 16.06 -14.80
C ILE A 502 -10.39 16.58 -16.22
N GLN A 503 -10.76 17.86 -16.33
CA GLN A 503 -10.92 18.58 -17.59
C GLN A 503 -10.12 19.88 -17.61
N HIS A 504 -9.68 20.37 -16.45
CA HIS A 504 -8.87 21.57 -16.32
C HIS A 504 -7.73 21.31 -15.35
N VAL A 505 -6.49 21.57 -15.77
CA VAL A 505 -5.29 21.53 -14.93
C VAL A 505 -4.81 22.95 -14.66
N VAL A 506 -4.69 23.31 -13.39
CA VAL A 506 -4.13 24.58 -12.92
C VAL A 506 -2.76 24.28 -12.34
N PHE A 507 -1.74 24.95 -12.86
CA PHE A 507 -0.38 24.85 -12.35
C PHE A 507 -0.04 26.07 -11.49
N ASP A 508 0.52 25.85 -10.30
CA ASP A 508 1.38 26.89 -9.72
C ASP A 508 2.63 27.08 -10.60
N LYS A 509 3.22 28.27 -10.55
CA LYS A 509 4.44 28.55 -11.30
C LYS A 509 5.67 28.00 -10.56
N THR A 510 5.90 28.48 -9.35
CA THR A 510 7.19 28.33 -8.66
C THR A 510 7.30 26.91 -8.15
N GLY A 511 8.41 26.23 -8.43
CA GLY A 511 8.70 24.84 -8.03
C GLY A 511 7.73 23.77 -8.56
N THR A 512 6.69 24.17 -9.29
CA THR A 512 5.80 23.29 -10.07
C THR A 512 6.17 23.31 -11.55
N LEU A 513 5.93 24.40 -12.29
CA LEU A 513 6.36 24.52 -13.71
C LEU A 513 7.85 24.82 -13.83
N THR A 514 8.40 25.47 -12.82
CA THR A 514 9.82 25.75 -12.68
C THR A 514 10.46 24.83 -11.64
N CYS A 515 11.80 24.77 -11.63
CA CYS A 515 12.52 23.90 -10.70
C CYS A 515 12.59 24.47 -9.28
N GLY A 516 12.25 25.74 -9.06
CA GLY A 516 12.38 26.41 -7.75
C GLY A 516 13.84 26.74 -7.39
N ASN A 517 14.78 26.48 -8.31
CA ASN A 517 16.21 26.72 -8.15
C ASN A 517 16.61 27.88 -9.04
N LEU A 518 16.85 29.03 -8.43
CA LEU A 518 17.28 30.24 -9.13
C LEU A 518 18.69 30.04 -9.68
N LYS A 519 18.88 30.41 -10.95
CA LYS A 519 20.18 30.49 -11.61
C LYS A 519 20.43 31.90 -12.10
N ILE A 520 21.70 32.27 -12.15
CA ILE A 520 22.12 33.51 -12.81
C ILE A 520 22.02 33.28 -14.31
N GLU A 521 21.07 33.96 -14.97
CA GLU A 521 20.90 33.92 -16.43
C GLU A 521 21.95 34.80 -17.11
N SER A 522 22.18 35.99 -16.55
CA SER A 522 23.18 36.92 -17.07
C SER A 522 23.62 37.91 -15.99
N THR A 523 24.87 38.33 -16.11
CA THR A 523 25.47 39.41 -15.32
C THR A 523 25.63 40.63 -16.21
N LYS A 524 24.99 41.75 -15.87
CA LYS A 524 25.25 43.04 -16.51
C LYS A 524 26.21 43.83 -15.61
N LEU A 525 27.45 43.99 -16.05
CA LEU A 525 28.43 44.86 -15.39
C LEU A 525 28.09 46.32 -15.71
N LEU A 526 28.11 47.17 -14.68
CA LEU A 526 27.85 48.61 -14.79
C LEU A 526 29.13 49.44 -14.62
N THR A 527 30.22 48.79 -14.21
CA THR A 527 31.56 49.35 -14.06
C THR A 527 32.59 48.53 -14.85
N ALA A 528 33.79 49.06 -15.06
CA ALA A 528 34.90 48.39 -15.78
C ALA A 528 35.59 47.27 -14.97
N THR A 529 34.85 46.61 -14.07
CA THR A 529 35.36 45.59 -13.15
C THR A 529 35.27 44.20 -13.78
N ASP A 530 36.15 43.26 -13.41
CA ASP A 530 36.11 41.89 -13.92
C ASP A 530 34.88 41.12 -13.40
N GLU A 531 34.20 40.40 -14.29
CA GLU A 531 32.96 39.66 -13.99
C GLU A 531 33.18 38.60 -12.92
N LYS A 532 34.32 37.88 -13.00
CA LYS A 532 34.68 36.84 -12.04
C LYS A 532 34.83 37.40 -10.63
N GLN A 533 35.45 38.57 -10.51
CA GLN A 533 35.67 39.22 -9.22
C GLN A 533 34.35 39.68 -8.60
N VAL A 534 33.46 40.24 -9.42
CA VAL A 534 32.12 40.68 -8.99
C VAL A 534 31.26 39.50 -8.54
N LEU A 535 31.27 38.39 -9.29
CA LEU A 535 30.56 37.16 -8.91
C LEU A 535 31.11 36.54 -7.63
N ALA A 536 32.44 36.57 -7.43
CA ALA A 536 33.08 36.08 -6.21
C ALA A 536 32.72 36.93 -4.98
N ILE A 537 32.63 38.26 -5.13
CA ILE A 537 32.17 39.18 -4.07
C ILE A 537 30.71 38.88 -3.72
N ALA A 538 29.84 38.73 -4.72
CA ALA A 538 28.43 38.39 -4.52
C ALA A 538 28.25 37.04 -3.82
N ALA A 539 28.98 36.01 -4.27
CA ALA A 539 29.00 34.68 -3.65
C ALA A 539 29.52 34.71 -2.21
N CYS A 540 30.50 35.57 -1.91
CA CYS A 540 31.03 35.75 -0.56
C CYS A 540 30.01 36.43 0.38
N LEU A 541 29.23 37.41 -0.11
CA LEU A 541 28.15 38.03 0.66
C LEU A 541 27.00 37.06 0.95
N GLU A 542 26.61 36.27 -0.05
CA GLU A 542 25.51 35.29 0.02
C GLU A 542 25.91 33.99 0.75
N ALA A 543 27.20 33.80 1.04
CA ALA A 543 27.78 32.60 1.67
C ALA A 543 27.04 32.07 2.91
N ASN A 544 26.49 32.98 3.73
CA ASN A 544 25.84 32.67 5.00
C ASN A 544 24.30 32.80 4.93
N SER A 545 23.76 33.01 3.73
CA SER A 545 22.33 33.19 3.49
C SER A 545 21.67 31.84 3.17
N GLN A 546 20.55 31.55 3.83
CA GLN A 546 19.72 30.38 3.51
C GLN A 546 18.68 30.68 2.42
N HIS A 547 18.70 31.90 1.84
CA HIS A 547 17.74 32.29 0.81
C HIS A 547 17.99 31.53 -0.50
N PRO A 548 16.96 31.12 -1.27
CA PRO A 548 17.15 30.40 -2.55
C PRO A 548 18.03 31.13 -3.57
N ILE A 549 18.11 32.46 -3.49
CA ILE A 549 19.00 33.29 -4.31
C ILE A 549 20.48 32.98 -4.03
N ALA A 550 20.84 32.69 -2.78
CA ALA A 550 22.23 32.43 -2.38
C ALA A 550 22.83 31.22 -3.11
N LYS A 551 22.01 30.18 -3.32
CA LYS A 551 22.40 28.98 -4.06
C LYS A 551 22.80 29.29 -5.51
N ALA A 552 22.22 30.33 -6.13
CA ALA A 552 22.58 30.74 -7.48
C ALA A 552 24.04 31.21 -7.60
N PHE A 553 24.65 31.63 -6.49
CA PHE A 553 26.02 32.14 -6.43
C PHE A 553 27.05 31.10 -5.96
N GLU A 554 26.60 29.91 -5.53
CA GLU A 554 27.46 28.92 -4.85
C GLU A 554 28.62 28.43 -5.72
N SER A 555 28.41 28.30 -7.03
CA SER A 555 29.45 27.90 -7.99
C SER A 555 30.55 28.94 -8.20
N TYR A 556 30.36 30.18 -7.71
CA TYR A 556 31.29 31.30 -7.89
C TYR A 556 32.07 31.65 -6.61
N ARG A 557 31.99 30.80 -5.59
CA ARG A 557 32.64 31.03 -4.29
C ARG A 557 34.16 30.98 -4.43
N ASP A 558 34.83 32.03 -3.98
CA ASP A 558 36.30 32.05 -3.84
C ASP A 558 36.67 31.76 -2.37
N PRO A 559 37.42 30.67 -2.08
CA PRO A 559 37.87 30.35 -0.72
C PRO A 559 38.72 31.43 -0.05
N ASN A 560 39.33 32.32 -0.84
CA ASN A 560 40.22 33.37 -0.35
C ASN A 560 39.46 34.62 0.12
N LEU A 561 38.18 34.78 -0.25
CA LEU A 561 37.36 35.91 0.16
C LEU A 561 36.56 35.58 1.41
N ARG A 562 36.58 36.49 2.38
CA ARG A 562 35.78 36.39 3.61
C ARG A 562 34.96 37.64 3.83
N VAL A 563 33.69 37.45 4.13
CA VAL A 563 32.78 38.52 4.54
C VAL A 563 32.88 38.74 6.04
N MET A 564 33.13 39.99 6.43
CA MET A 564 33.10 40.48 7.79
C MET A 564 31.82 41.30 8.00
N GLN A 565 31.27 41.29 9.23
CA GLN A 565 30.07 42.08 9.58
C GLN A 565 28.86 41.84 8.66
N SER A 566 28.66 40.60 8.20
CA SER A 566 27.49 40.26 7.38
C SER A 566 26.19 40.50 8.15
N LYS A 567 25.26 41.22 7.54
CA LYS A 567 23.95 41.56 8.09
C LYS A 567 22.87 41.31 7.04
N ASN A 568 21.87 40.53 7.42
CA ASN A 568 20.69 40.25 6.60
C ASN A 568 19.60 41.28 6.91
N HIS A 569 19.11 41.94 5.87
CA HIS A 569 18.00 42.89 5.91
C HIS A 569 16.77 42.21 5.31
N ILE A 570 15.89 41.74 6.19
CA ILE A 570 14.73 40.91 5.83
C ILE A 570 13.90 41.58 4.72
N GLY A 571 13.67 40.85 3.63
CA GLY A 571 12.89 41.32 2.48
C GLY A 571 13.59 42.35 1.58
N GLN A 572 14.86 42.70 1.86
CA GLN A 572 15.60 43.74 1.14
C GLN A 572 16.91 43.24 0.51
N GLY A 573 17.78 42.59 1.29
CA GLY A 573 19.10 42.14 0.85
C GLY A 573 20.12 41.89 1.96
N LEU A 574 21.39 41.74 1.60
CA LEU A 574 22.53 41.52 2.50
C LEU A 574 23.53 42.67 2.40
N SER A 575 24.19 42.97 3.51
CA SER A 575 25.31 43.91 3.57
C SER A 575 26.49 43.28 4.30
N GLY A 576 27.71 43.58 3.89
CA GLY A 576 28.92 43.09 4.56
C GLY A 576 30.17 43.80 4.08
N GLU A 577 31.28 43.52 4.73
CA GLU A 577 32.59 44.09 4.44
C GLU A 577 33.53 42.99 3.91
N ILE A 578 34.15 43.21 2.75
CA ILE A 578 35.09 42.28 2.14
C ILE A 578 36.36 43.06 1.81
N ASN A 579 37.51 42.61 2.33
CA ASN A 579 38.82 43.27 2.15
C ASN A 579 38.85 44.77 2.53
N GLY A 580 38.09 45.18 3.56
CA GLY A 580 38.03 46.57 4.02
C GLY A 580 37.02 47.47 3.29
N LEU A 581 36.31 46.94 2.28
CA LEU A 581 35.32 47.67 1.50
C LEU A 581 33.91 47.17 1.82
N LYS A 582 32.95 48.09 1.97
CA LYS A 582 31.56 47.75 2.24
C LYS A 582 30.80 47.50 0.95
N TYR A 583 30.09 46.38 0.93
CA TYR A 583 29.22 45.97 -0.17
C TYR A 583 27.81 45.72 0.31
N ARG A 584 26.85 45.97 -0.58
CA ARG A 584 25.44 45.58 -0.39
C ARG A 584 24.94 44.87 -1.62
N ILE A 585 24.20 43.78 -1.42
CA ILE A 585 23.54 43.01 -2.48
C ILE A 585 22.05 42.88 -2.16
N GLY A 586 21.17 43.17 -3.12
CA GLY A 586 19.74 43.04 -2.88
C GLY A 586 18.85 43.71 -3.92
N SER A 587 17.61 44.00 -3.50
CA SER A 587 16.60 44.65 -4.34
C SER A 587 17.00 46.06 -4.75
N ALA A 588 16.40 46.57 -5.84
CA ALA A 588 16.64 47.93 -6.33
C ALA A 588 16.41 49.00 -5.25
N ALA A 589 15.34 48.85 -4.46
CA ALA A 589 14.99 49.75 -3.37
C ALA A 589 16.05 49.76 -2.26
N PHE A 590 16.64 48.60 -1.95
CA PHE A 590 17.67 48.47 -0.91
C PHE A 590 19.01 49.11 -1.33
N VAL A 591 19.33 49.00 -2.61
CA VAL A 591 20.56 49.56 -3.18
C VAL A 591 20.40 51.05 -3.56
N GLY A 592 19.17 51.56 -3.54
CA GLY A 592 18.86 52.97 -3.83
C GLY A 592 18.88 53.31 -5.33
N THR A 593 18.69 52.32 -6.20
CA THR A 593 18.65 52.53 -7.65
C THR A 593 17.21 52.66 -8.16
N THR A 594 16.98 53.64 -9.02
CA THR A 594 15.73 53.85 -9.76
C THR A 594 15.75 53.20 -11.15
N ASP A 595 16.83 52.49 -11.50
CA ASP A 595 16.99 51.86 -12.82
C ASP A 595 16.19 50.54 -12.90
N ILE A 596 14.86 50.68 -13.00
CA ILE A 596 13.89 49.59 -13.16
C ILE A 596 13.66 49.33 -14.66
N THR A 597 14.71 49.41 -15.47
CA THR A 597 14.61 49.35 -16.95
C THR A 597 14.23 47.97 -17.49
N ASP A 598 14.39 46.89 -16.71
CA ASP A 598 13.87 45.56 -17.02
C ASP A 598 13.00 45.09 -15.84
N SER A 599 11.72 45.45 -15.84
CA SER A 599 10.72 45.00 -14.85
C SER A 599 10.28 43.55 -15.03
N THR A 600 10.77 42.88 -16.08
CA THR A 600 10.33 41.55 -16.53
C THR A 600 11.05 40.39 -15.85
N LYS A 601 12.21 40.61 -15.22
CA LYS A 601 13.06 39.56 -14.63
C LYS A 601 13.42 39.87 -13.17
N GLN A 602 13.53 38.85 -12.33
CA GLN A 602 14.04 39.02 -10.96
C GLN A 602 15.49 39.48 -11.02
N ALA A 603 15.73 40.73 -10.64
CA ALA A 603 17.06 41.34 -10.67
C ALA A 603 17.51 41.69 -9.26
N ILE A 604 18.77 41.39 -8.97
CA ILE A 604 19.46 41.87 -7.76
C ILE A 604 20.69 42.68 -8.17
N TYR A 605 21.03 43.65 -7.35
CA TYR A 605 22.08 44.62 -7.62
C TYR A 605 23.17 44.47 -6.58
N LEU A 606 24.42 44.54 -7.01
CA LEU A 606 25.59 44.66 -6.13
C LEU A 606 26.12 46.09 -6.20
N VAL A 607 26.34 46.70 -5.04
CA VAL A 607 26.85 48.06 -4.91
C VAL A 607 28.04 48.07 -3.97
N ASP A 608 29.00 48.94 -4.25
CA ASP A 608 30.03 49.36 -3.29
C ASP A 608 29.56 50.62 -2.52
N GLU A 609 30.46 51.32 -1.83
CA GLU A 609 30.12 52.54 -1.09
C GLU A 609 29.65 53.71 -1.98
N SER A 610 29.94 53.68 -3.27
CA SER A 610 29.83 54.82 -4.19
C SER A 610 29.02 54.55 -5.47
N GLN A 611 28.98 53.31 -5.97
CA GLN A 611 28.43 52.98 -7.28
C GLN A 611 27.91 51.53 -7.37
N ILE A 612 27.02 51.29 -8.34
CA ILE A 612 26.49 49.96 -8.64
C ILE A 612 27.49 49.23 -9.53
N LEU A 613 27.97 48.09 -9.07
CA LEU A 613 28.97 47.28 -9.77
C LEU A 613 28.32 46.39 -10.84
N ALA A 614 27.21 45.73 -10.47
CA ALA A 614 26.54 44.80 -11.35
C ALA A 614 25.06 44.61 -11.04
N LYS A 615 24.35 44.17 -12.07
CA LYS A 615 22.98 43.66 -12.02
C LYS A 615 23.02 42.18 -12.39
N PHE A 616 22.57 41.31 -11.49
CA PHE A 616 22.38 39.89 -11.77
C PHE A 616 20.93 39.63 -12.11
N LEU A 617 20.70 39.07 -13.29
CA LEU A 617 19.39 38.59 -13.70
C LEU A 617 19.24 37.14 -13.29
N LEU A 618 18.31 36.90 -12.37
CA LEU A 618 17.98 35.58 -11.88
C LEU A 618 16.80 35.04 -12.67
N VAL A 619 16.90 33.78 -13.05
CA VAL A 619 15.82 33.03 -13.70
C VAL A 619 15.58 31.75 -12.93
N ASP A 620 14.31 31.40 -12.75
CA ASP A 620 13.94 30.07 -12.35
C ASP A 620 13.81 29.20 -13.59
N ALA A 621 14.59 28.13 -13.66
CA ALA A 621 14.61 27.27 -14.84
C ALA A 621 13.26 26.56 -15.00
N ILE A 622 12.68 26.63 -16.20
CA ILE A 622 11.49 25.86 -16.56
C ILE A 622 11.87 24.38 -16.57
N ARG A 623 11.01 23.51 -16.02
CA ARG A 623 11.22 22.06 -16.09
C ARG A 623 11.26 21.59 -17.54
N GLY A 624 12.24 20.74 -17.86
CA GLY A 624 12.49 20.33 -19.24
C GLY A 624 11.30 19.65 -19.92
N ASP A 625 10.44 18.97 -19.16
CA ASP A 625 9.25 18.27 -19.68
C ASP A 625 7.94 19.07 -19.54
N ALA A 626 7.98 20.33 -19.07
CA ALA A 626 6.77 21.13 -18.87
C ALA A 626 6.02 21.42 -20.18
N ALA A 627 6.72 21.87 -21.22
CA ALA A 627 6.13 22.18 -22.52
C ALA A 627 5.50 20.95 -23.18
N GLU A 628 6.18 19.81 -23.11
CA GLU A 628 5.66 18.55 -23.64
C GLU A 628 4.43 18.08 -22.85
N THR A 629 4.48 18.16 -21.51
CA THR A 629 3.35 17.78 -20.65
C THR A 629 2.11 18.62 -20.94
N VAL A 630 2.27 19.94 -21.08
CA VAL A 630 1.16 20.85 -21.40
C VAL A 630 0.58 20.55 -22.78
N LYS A 631 1.44 20.29 -23.77
CA LYS A 631 0.99 19.86 -25.10
C LYS A 631 0.17 18.57 -25.02
N GLN A 632 0.66 17.55 -24.33
CA GLN A 632 -0.07 16.28 -24.14
C GLN A 632 -1.40 16.49 -23.40
N LEU A 633 -1.46 17.38 -22.41
CA LEU A 633 -2.72 17.71 -21.71
C LEU A 633 -3.74 18.37 -22.64
N LYS A 634 -3.31 19.35 -23.45
CA LYS A 634 -4.15 20.02 -24.45
C LYS A 634 -4.65 19.03 -25.52
N GLU A 635 -3.79 18.15 -26.03
CA GLU A 635 -4.17 17.10 -26.99
C GLU A 635 -5.19 16.11 -26.41
N ASN A 636 -5.15 15.86 -25.10
CA ASN A 636 -6.13 15.05 -24.39
C ASN A 636 -7.44 15.80 -24.04
N GLY A 637 -7.61 17.03 -24.53
CA GLY A 637 -8.81 17.85 -24.33
C GLY A 637 -8.87 18.56 -22.97
N CYS A 638 -7.78 18.59 -22.20
CA CYS A 638 -7.72 19.35 -20.95
C CYS A 638 -7.40 20.82 -21.22
N ARG A 639 -8.10 21.71 -20.52
CA ARG A 639 -7.68 23.11 -20.39
C ARG A 639 -6.51 23.20 -19.42
N VAL A 640 -5.60 24.13 -19.67
CA VAL A 640 -4.42 24.35 -18.84
C VAL A 640 -4.33 25.83 -18.50
N SER A 641 -4.12 26.14 -17.22
CA SER A 641 -3.95 27.51 -16.72
C SER A 641 -2.81 27.61 -15.71
N ILE A 642 -2.29 28.83 -15.55
CA ILE A 642 -1.32 29.18 -14.50
C ILE A 642 -1.99 30.04 -13.44
N ALA A 643 -1.75 29.72 -12.17
CA ALA A 643 -2.16 30.54 -11.03
C ALA A 643 -0.93 30.85 -10.16
N SER A 644 -0.38 32.07 -10.29
CA SER A 644 0.83 32.48 -9.56
C SER A 644 0.59 33.69 -8.67
N GLY A 645 1.29 33.72 -7.52
CA GLY A 645 1.38 34.91 -6.68
C GLY A 645 2.38 35.95 -7.20
N ASP A 646 3.23 35.58 -8.15
CA ASP A 646 4.13 36.50 -8.85
C ASP A 646 3.30 37.46 -9.73
N SER A 647 3.50 38.76 -9.56
CA SER A 647 2.80 39.81 -10.32
C SER A 647 3.58 40.29 -11.55
N SER A 648 4.82 39.81 -11.72
CA SER A 648 5.69 40.21 -12.83
C SER A 648 5.22 39.63 -14.17
N ASN A 649 5.69 40.23 -15.26
CA ASN A 649 5.44 39.71 -16.62
C ASN A 649 6.19 38.41 -16.90
N HIS A 650 7.05 37.94 -15.98
CA HIS A 650 7.74 36.67 -16.09
C HIS A 650 6.77 35.48 -16.17
N VAL A 651 5.60 35.57 -15.51
CA VAL A 651 4.57 34.52 -15.59
C VAL A 651 4.09 34.33 -17.03
N GLU A 652 3.92 35.43 -17.78
CA GLU A 652 3.52 35.40 -19.19
C GLU A 652 4.63 34.89 -20.10
N GLU A 653 5.89 35.23 -19.82
CA GLU A 653 7.04 34.67 -20.56
C GLU A 653 7.13 33.15 -20.41
N VAL A 654 6.98 32.65 -19.17
CA VAL A 654 6.95 31.21 -18.89
C VAL A 654 5.76 30.56 -19.58
N ALA A 655 4.57 31.17 -19.48
CA ALA A 655 3.37 30.70 -20.15
C ALA A 655 3.54 30.59 -21.67
N ASN A 656 4.10 31.62 -22.31
CA ASN A 656 4.35 31.65 -23.75
C ASN A 656 5.37 30.59 -24.19
N LYS A 657 6.43 30.36 -23.40
CA LYS A 657 7.44 29.32 -23.70
C LYS A 657 6.86 27.91 -23.61
N ILE A 658 5.93 27.68 -22.70
CA ILE A 658 5.31 26.37 -22.45
C ILE A 658 4.02 26.19 -23.29
N GLY A 659 3.47 27.29 -23.82
CA GLY A 659 2.25 27.31 -24.61
C GLY A 659 0.97 27.27 -23.76
N ILE A 660 0.88 28.05 -22.69
CA ILE A 660 -0.32 28.23 -21.86
C ILE A 660 -0.92 29.61 -22.10
N ASP A 661 -2.21 29.67 -22.43
CA ASP A 661 -2.89 30.93 -22.80
C ASP A 661 -3.64 31.57 -21.61
N ASP A 662 -4.09 30.76 -20.64
CA ASP A 662 -4.83 31.21 -19.46
C ASP A 662 -3.87 31.46 -18.29
N VAL A 663 -3.51 32.73 -18.07
CA VAL A 663 -2.49 33.14 -17.10
C VAL A 663 -3.10 34.07 -16.06
N ASN A 664 -3.02 33.67 -14.80
CA ASN A 664 -3.50 34.45 -13.66
C ASN A 664 -2.32 34.76 -12.72
N LYS A 665 -1.95 36.04 -12.62
CA LYS A 665 -0.75 36.54 -11.91
C LYS A 665 -1.12 37.44 -10.73
N GLY A 666 -0.23 37.58 -9.76
CA GLY A 666 -0.43 38.44 -8.58
C GLY A 666 -1.52 37.98 -7.61
N LEU A 667 -1.83 36.68 -7.57
CA LEU A 667 -2.88 36.13 -6.71
C LEU A 667 -2.40 35.89 -5.28
N SER A 668 -3.20 36.30 -4.29
CA SER A 668 -3.04 35.80 -2.91
C SER A 668 -3.45 34.32 -2.83
N PRO A 669 -3.09 33.59 -1.75
CA PRO A 669 -3.58 32.22 -1.52
C PRO A 669 -5.12 32.11 -1.60
N GLU A 670 -5.85 33.06 -1.03
CA GLU A 670 -7.32 33.12 -1.12
C GLU A 670 -7.79 33.39 -2.55
N GLY A 671 -7.08 34.28 -3.27
CA GLY A 671 -7.33 34.56 -4.69
C GLY A 671 -7.18 33.32 -5.56
N LYS A 672 -6.11 32.53 -5.34
CA LYS A 672 -5.92 31.23 -6.03
C LYS A 672 -7.07 30.27 -5.73
N LEU A 673 -7.48 30.15 -4.46
CA LEU A 673 -8.60 29.30 -4.07
C LEU A 673 -9.92 29.73 -4.73
N GLN A 674 -10.19 31.04 -4.79
CA GLN A 674 -11.38 31.58 -5.44
C GLN A 674 -11.37 31.30 -6.95
N LEU A 675 -10.21 31.44 -7.61
CA LEU A 675 -10.04 31.09 -9.02
C LEU A 675 -10.32 29.61 -9.28
N VAL A 676 -9.75 28.71 -8.45
CA VAL A 676 -10.03 27.27 -8.54
C VAL A 676 -11.52 27.00 -8.39
N ARG A 677 -12.19 27.60 -7.39
CA ARG A 677 -13.64 27.46 -7.19
C ARG A 677 -14.45 27.98 -8.38
N GLN A 678 -14.02 29.07 -9.01
CA GLN A 678 -14.66 29.59 -10.22
C GLN A 678 -14.57 28.56 -11.37
N TYR A 679 -13.40 27.95 -11.59
CA TYR A 679 -13.24 26.90 -12.60
C TYR A 679 -14.02 25.62 -12.27
N GLN A 680 -14.17 25.29 -10.99
CA GLN A 680 -14.95 24.15 -10.51
C GLN A 680 -16.43 24.24 -10.86
N THR A 681 -16.98 25.43 -11.06
CA THR A 681 -18.38 25.60 -11.49
C THR A 681 -18.65 25.04 -12.89
N ARG A 682 -17.61 24.89 -13.72
CA ARG A 682 -17.72 24.49 -15.14
C ARG A 682 -17.07 23.15 -15.45
N SER A 683 -16.10 22.73 -14.66
CA SER A 683 -15.24 21.58 -14.96
C SER A 683 -14.60 21.02 -13.70
N ASN A 684 -14.20 19.75 -13.71
CA ASN A 684 -13.38 19.23 -12.62
C ASN A 684 -11.92 19.70 -12.78
N VAL A 685 -11.40 20.29 -11.70
CA VAL A 685 -10.12 20.99 -11.68
C VAL A 685 -9.07 20.19 -10.90
N ALA A 686 -7.92 19.98 -11.53
CA ALA A 686 -6.71 19.53 -10.87
C ALA A 686 -5.82 20.74 -10.56
N MET A 687 -5.31 20.83 -9.33
CA MET A 687 -4.36 21.89 -8.92
C MET A 687 -3.01 21.26 -8.58
N PHE A 688 -1.94 21.78 -9.18
CA PHE A 688 -0.57 21.46 -8.80
C PHE A 688 -0.01 22.54 -7.88
N GLY A 689 0.73 22.13 -6.85
CA GLY A 689 1.49 23.05 -5.99
C GLY A 689 2.64 22.35 -5.29
N ASP A 690 3.56 23.15 -4.76
CA ASP A 690 4.75 22.69 -4.05
C ASP A 690 4.92 23.40 -2.68
N GLY A 691 4.38 24.61 -2.52
CA GLY A 691 4.59 25.47 -1.35
C GLY A 691 3.55 25.36 -0.24
N ILE A 692 3.97 25.74 0.98
CA ILE A 692 3.12 25.83 2.19
C ILE A 692 1.90 26.73 1.93
N ASN A 693 2.08 27.79 1.14
CA ASN A 693 1.04 28.76 0.79
C ASN A 693 -0.06 28.17 -0.10
N ASP A 694 0.17 27.03 -0.76
CA ASP A 694 -0.78 26.40 -1.67
C ASP A 694 -1.60 25.30 -1.00
N ALA A 695 -1.29 24.90 0.24
CA ALA A 695 -2.03 23.86 0.96
C ALA A 695 -3.55 24.12 1.04
N PRO A 696 -4.04 25.35 1.33
CA PRO A 696 -5.47 25.65 1.31
C PRO A 696 -6.11 25.54 -0.09
N VAL A 697 -5.35 25.90 -1.14
CA VAL A 697 -5.80 25.84 -2.53
C VAL A 697 -5.90 24.39 -3.00
N LEU A 698 -4.90 23.58 -2.66
CA LEU A 698 -4.87 22.15 -2.93
C LEU A 698 -6.04 21.43 -2.25
N ALA A 699 -6.31 21.72 -0.97
CA ALA A 699 -7.45 21.14 -0.25
C ALA A 699 -8.81 21.49 -0.90
N GLY A 700 -8.89 22.63 -1.61
CA GLY A 700 -10.09 23.07 -2.31
C GLY A 700 -10.31 22.48 -3.71
N ALA A 701 -9.31 21.86 -4.32
CA ALA A 701 -9.39 21.33 -5.69
C ALA A 701 -10.15 20.00 -5.77
N ASN A 702 -10.61 19.58 -6.97
CA ASN A 702 -11.21 18.25 -7.13
C ASN A 702 -10.14 17.16 -7.03
N LEU A 703 -8.95 17.46 -7.56
CA LEU A 703 -7.74 16.67 -7.44
C LEU A 703 -6.56 17.58 -7.14
N SER A 704 -5.88 17.35 -6.01
CA SER A 704 -4.64 18.07 -5.67
C SER A 704 -3.41 17.23 -5.98
N ILE A 705 -2.41 17.86 -6.59
CA ILE A 705 -1.13 17.22 -6.91
C ILE A 705 0.01 17.99 -6.25
N ALA A 706 0.85 17.28 -5.52
CA ALA A 706 2.09 17.82 -4.96
C ALA A 706 3.32 17.29 -5.69
N MET A 707 4.32 18.15 -5.86
CA MET A 707 5.66 17.75 -6.30
C MET A 707 6.44 17.09 -5.15
N GLY A 708 7.30 16.14 -5.47
CA GLY A 708 8.12 15.41 -4.51
C GLY A 708 9.14 16.29 -3.79
N SER A 709 9.55 17.40 -4.41
CA SER A 709 10.38 18.46 -3.80
C SER A 709 9.59 19.44 -2.92
N GLY A 710 8.24 19.37 -2.95
CA GLY A 710 7.37 20.29 -2.22
C GLY A 710 7.45 20.12 -0.70
N ALA A 711 7.01 21.14 0.03
CA ALA A 711 7.00 21.15 1.49
C ALA A 711 6.14 20.01 2.07
N ALA A 712 6.50 19.51 3.25
CA ALA A 712 5.78 18.42 3.92
C ALA A 712 4.27 18.71 4.10
N VAL A 713 3.91 19.97 4.38
CA VAL A 713 2.50 20.43 4.50
C VAL A 713 1.74 20.33 3.18
N THR A 714 2.41 20.55 2.05
CA THR A 714 1.84 20.43 0.71
C THR A 714 1.60 18.97 0.36
N LYS A 715 2.58 18.10 0.66
CA LYS A 715 2.47 16.65 0.49
C LYS A 715 1.37 16.03 1.36
N SER A 716 1.15 16.58 2.56
CA SER A 716 0.11 16.09 3.47
C SER A 716 -1.31 16.42 3.00
N SER A 717 -1.46 17.50 2.24
CA SER A 717 -2.73 18.02 1.75
C SER A 717 -3.10 17.56 0.32
N ALA A 718 -2.18 16.87 -0.37
CA ALA A 718 -2.37 16.45 -1.77
C ALA A 718 -3.04 15.08 -1.91
N ASP A 719 -3.88 14.94 -2.95
CA ASP A 719 -4.48 13.67 -3.35
C ASP A 719 -3.45 12.75 -4.04
N LEU A 720 -2.56 13.34 -4.85
CA LEU A 720 -1.52 12.66 -5.63
C LEU A 720 -0.15 13.31 -5.35
N ILE A 721 0.90 12.50 -5.23
CA ILE A 721 2.28 12.96 -5.08
C ILE A 721 3.10 12.43 -6.25
N LEU A 722 3.81 13.30 -6.95
CA LEU A 722 4.78 12.93 -7.97
C LEU A 722 6.15 12.85 -7.32
N LEU A 723 6.69 11.65 -7.15
CA LEU A 723 8.07 11.47 -6.69
C LEU A 723 8.98 12.00 -7.80
N GLY A 724 10.05 12.76 -7.50
CA GLY A 724 10.93 13.34 -8.52
C GLY A 724 10.37 14.57 -9.25
N ASP A 725 11.08 14.96 -10.32
CA ASP A 725 10.99 16.31 -10.89
C ASP A 725 10.26 16.39 -12.25
N LYS A 726 9.74 15.26 -12.75
CA LYS A 726 9.08 15.16 -14.05
C LYS A 726 7.55 15.32 -13.96
N LEU A 727 7.01 16.34 -14.63
CA LEU A 727 5.55 16.61 -14.73
C LEU A 727 4.82 15.59 -15.62
N SER A 728 5.50 15.02 -16.61
CA SER A 728 5.00 14.01 -17.54
C SER A 728 4.39 12.77 -16.85
N ARG A 729 4.82 12.47 -15.63
CA ARG A 729 4.27 11.39 -14.81
C ARG A 729 2.80 11.56 -14.48
N TYR A 730 2.32 12.81 -14.40
CA TYR A 730 0.89 13.07 -14.26
C TYR A 730 0.12 12.57 -15.49
N THR A 731 0.61 12.88 -16.69
CA THR A 731 -0.04 12.40 -17.92
C THR A 731 -0.02 10.87 -18.01
N ASP A 732 1.04 10.23 -17.54
CA ASP A 732 1.13 8.76 -17.47
C ASP A 732 0.18 8.17 -16.42
N ALA A 733 0.06 8.80 -15.25
CA ALA A 733 -0.92 8.42 -14.23
C ALA A 733 -2.36 8.53 -14.77
N VAL A 734 -2.68 9.58 -15.54
CA VAL A 734 -3.98 9.74 -16.21
C VAL A 734 -4.22 8.62 -17.23
N LYS A 735 -3.21 8.26 -18.04
CA LYS A 735 -3.32 7.13 -19.00
C LYS A 735 -3.62 5.82 -18.26
N VAL A 736 -2.88 5.53 -17.20
CA VAL A 736 -3.06 4.31 -16.39
C VAL A 736 -4.44 4.30 -15.71
N ALA A 737 -4.89 5.43 -15.16
CA ALA A 737 -6.22 5.55 -14.56
C ALA A 737 -7.35 5.30 -15.58
N LYS A 738 -7.25 5.85 -16.79
CA LYS A 738 -8.21 5.60 -17.89
C LYS A 738 -8.21 4.14 -18.34
N LEU A 739 -7.05 3.50 -18.40
CA LEU A 739 -6.93 2.07 -18.71
C LEU A 739 -7.55 1.19 -17.61
N ALA A 740 -7.29 1.51 -16.34
CA ALA A 740 -7.86 0.81 -15.20
C ALA A 740 -9.40 0.93 -15.19
N ASP A 741 -9.95 2.13 -15.38
CA ASP A 741 -11.40 2.36 -15.46
C ASP A 741 -12.05 1.57 -16.61
N ARG A 742 -11.40 1.53 -17.78
CA ARG A 742 -11.88 0.73 -18.93
C ARG A 742 -11.91 -0.76 -18.60
N ILE A 743 -10.86 -1.29 -17.96
CA ILE A 743 -10.78 -2.71 -17.58
C ILE A 743 -11.81 -3.05 -16.51
N ILE A 744 -12.02 -2.18 -15.52
CA ILE A 744 -13.07 -2.34 -14.51
C ILE A 744 -14.44 -2.45 -15.19
N LYS A 745 -14.77 -1.51 -16.10
CA LYS A 745 -16.05 -1.54 -16.85
C LYS A 745 -16.21 -2.81 -17.69
N GLN A 746 -15.15 -3.26 -18.38
CA GLN A 746 -15.17 -4.52 -19.13
C GLN A 746 -15.46 -5.73 -18.24
N ASN A 747 -14.78 -5.80 -17.09
CA ASN A 747 -14.93 -6.90 -16.15
C ASN A 747 -16.33 -6.94 -15.53
N LEU A 748 -16.88 -5.78 -15.15
CA LEU A 748 -18.24 -5.66 -14.64
C LEU A 748 -19.27 -6.04 -15.72
N PHE A 749 -19.10 -5.57 -16.95
CA PHE A 749 -19.97 -5.92 -18.07
C PHE A 749 -19.97 -7.42 -18.34
N TRP A 750 -18.79 -8.05 -18.39
CA TRP A 750 -18.66 -9.50 -18.57
C TRP A 750 -19.29 -10.30 -17.43
N ALA A 751 -19.01 -9.93 -16.18
CA ALA A 751 -19.52 -10.62 -15.00
C ALA A 751 -21.06 -10.54 -14.91
N LEU A 752 -21.65 -9.38 -15.22
CA LEU A 752 -23.11 -9.23 -15.24
C LEU A 752 -23.73 -9.92 -16.46
N GLY A 753 -23.14 -9.77 -17.64
CA GLY A 753 -23.65 -10.36 -18.88
C GLY A 753 -23.69 -11.89 -18.84
N TYR A 754 -22.64 -12.52 -18.31
CA TYR A 754 -22.61 -13.98 -18.12
C TYR A 754 -23.73 -14.46 -17.19
N ASN A 755 -23.86 -13.84 -16.02
CA ASN A 755 -24.86 -14.23 -15.02
C ASN A 755 -26.30 -14.01 -15.53
N LEU A 756 -26.56 -12.90 -16.24
CA LEU A 756 -27.87 -12.61 -16.82
C LEU A 756 -28.29 -13.65 -17.88
N PHE A 757 -27.32 -14.24 -18.60
CA PHE A 757 -27.58 -15.24 -19.63
C PHE A 757 -27.70 -16.66 -19.06
N ILE A 758 -26.82 -17.06 -18.13
CA ILE A 758 -26.75 -18.44 -17.64
C ILE A 758 -27.90 -18.79 -16.67
N ILE A 759 -28.38 -17.84 -15.85
CA ILE A 759 -29.42 -18.10 -14.85
C ILE A 759 -30.75 -18.53 -15.50
N PRO A 760 -31.30 -17.82 -16.49
CA PRO A 760 -32.52 -18.27 -17.17
C PRO A 760 -32.37 -19.65 -17.83
N LEU A 761 -31.21 -19.93 -18.44
CA LEU A 761 -30.94 -21.23 -19.05
C LEU A 761 -30.86 -22.35 -17.99
N ALA A 762 -30.27 -22.07 -16.82
CA ALA A 762 -30.23 -23.02 -15.72
C ALA A 762 -31.63 -23.28 -15.13
N VAL A 763 -32.43 -22.23 -14.90
CA VAL A 763 -33.81 -22.36 -14.38
C VAL A 763 -34.73 -23.13 -15.33
N THR A 764 -34.50 -23.00 -16.64
CA THR A 764 -35.25 -23.71 -17.68
C THR A 764 -34.71 -25.12 -17.99
N GLY A 765 -33.70 -25.59 -17.26
CA GLY A 765 -33.15 -26.95 -17.44
C GLY A 765 -32.33 -27.13 -18.72
N HIS A 766 -31.77 -26.07 -19.30
CA HIS A 766 -30.91 -26.17 -20.50
C HIS A 766 -29.41 -26.29 -20.16
N VAL A 767 -29.05 -26.19 -18.88
CA VAL A 767 -27.65 -26.16 -18.42
C VAL A 767 -27.42 -27.30 -17.45
N LEU A 768 -26.48 -28.18 -17.77
CA LEU A 768 -26.03 -29.23 -16.85
C LEU A 768 -25.13 -28.65 -15.76
N PRO A 769 -25.11 -29.22 -14.53
CA PRO A 769 -24.37 -28.67 -13.40
C PRO A 769 -22.86 -28.50 -13.67
N TYR A 770 -22.25 -29.42 -14.43
CA TYR A 770 -20.84 -29.32 -14.78
C TYR A 770 -20.53 -28.22 -15.80
N VAL A 771 -21.46 -27.92 -16.71
CA VAL A 771 -21.34 -26.81 -17.68
C VAL A 771 -21.42 -25.47 -16.95
N ALA A 772 -22.36 -25.38 -16.00
CA ALA A 772 -22.47 -24.26 -15.08
C ALA A 772 -21.15 -24.01 -14.32
N ALA A 773 -20.56 -25.06 -13.72
CA ALA A 773 -19.29 -24.96 -13.00
C ALA A 773 -18.12 -24.50 -13.89
N LEU A 774 -17.99 -25.08 -15.09
CA LEU A 774 -16.92 -24.70 -16.02
C LEU A 774 -17.07 -23.25 -16.49
N GLY A 775 -18.29 -22.84 -16.85
CA GLY A 775 -18.57 -21.48 -17.28
C GLY A 775 -18.28 -20.45 -16.19
N MET A 776 -18.62 -20.77 -14.94
CA MET A 776 -18.31 -19.95 -13.78
C MET A 776 -16.80 -19.74 -13.62
N SER A 777 -16.02 -20.82 -13.60
CA SER A 777 -14.57 -20.75 -13.45
C SER A 777 -13.92 -19.99 -14.62
N ALA A 778 -14.37 -20.22 -15.84
CA ALA A 778 -13.91 -19.48 -17.02
C ALA A 778 -14.21 -17.97 -16.92
N SER A 779 -15.41 -17.60 -16.45
CA SER A 779 -15.81 -16.19 -16.29
C SER A 779 -14.90 -15.45 -15.30
N SER A 780 -14.64 -16.03 -14.14
CA SER A 780 -13.73 -15.47 -13.13
C SER A 780 -12.30 -15.33 -13.67
N LEU A 781 -11.80 -16.34 -14.39
CA LEU A 781 -10.48 -16.32 -15.01
C LEU A 781 -10.33 -15.21 -16.05
N ILE A 782 -11.36 -14.97 -16.88
CA ILE A 782 -11.36 -13.90 -17.88
C ILE A 782 -11.24 -12.53 -17.20
N VAL A 783 -12.02 -12.28 -16.15
CA VAL A 783 -11.98 -11.02 -15.39
C VAL A 783 -10.62 -10.77 -14.74
N VAL A 784 -10.07 -11.81 -14.11
CA VAL A 784 -8.75 -11.74 -13.48
C VAL A 784 -7.64 -11.55 -14.52
N GLY A 785 -7.66 -12.34 -15.59
CA GLY A 785 -6.70 -12.25 -16.68
C GLY A 785 -6.73 -10.89 -17.37
N ASN A 786 -7.92 -10.32 -17.58
CA ASN A 786 -8.07 -8.98 -18.14
C ASN A 786 -7.48 -7.91 -17.20
N SER A 787 -7.67 -8.05 -15.89
CA SER A 787 -7.06 -7.15 -14.89
C SER A 787 -5.53 -7.20 -14.90
N LEU A 788 -4.95 -8.41 -15.02
CA LEU A 788 -3.49 -8.60 -15.09
C LEU A 788 -2.84 -7.98 -16.33
N ARG A 789 -3.61 -7.67 -17.39
CA ARG A 789 -3.06 -6.97 -18.57
C ARG A 789 -2.48 -5.60 -18.22
N LEU A 790 -2.98 -4.96 -17.15
CA LEU A 790 -2.41 -3.71 -16.63
C LEU A 790 -0.93 -3.85 -16.31
N LEU A 791 -0.50 -4.96 -15.71
CA LEU A 791 0.90 -5.15 -15.30
C LEU A 791 1.90 -5.24 -16.46
N LYS A 792 1.42 -5.44 -17.70
CA LYS A 792 2.23 -5.51 -18.92
C LYS A 792 2.36 -4.16 -19.64
N VAL A 793 1.65 -3.13 -19.21
CA VAL A 793 1.73 -1.79 -19.80
C VAL A 793 3.14 -1.24 -19.57
N ARG A 794 3.79 -0.82 -20.66
CA ARG A 794 5.02 -0.03 -20.64
C ARG A 794 4.65 1.39 -21.04
N LEU A 795 5.05 2.35 -20.21
CA LEU A 795 4.83 3.79 -20.42
C LEU A 795 6.12 4.42 -20.90
#